data_AF-A0A4R4UYG8-F1
#
_entry.id   AF-A0A4R4UYG8-F1
#
_cell.length_a   1.000
_cell.length_b   1.000
_cell.length_c   1.000
_cell.angle_alpha   90.00
_cell.angle_beta   90.00
_cell.angle_gamma   90.00
#
_symmetry.space_group_name_H-M   'P 1'
#
loop_
_entity.id
_entity.type
_entity.pdbx_description
1 polymer ?
#
loop_
_entity_poly.entity_id
_entity_poly.type
_entity_poly.pdbx_seq_one_letter_code
_entity_poly.pdbx_strand_id
1 'polypeptide(L)'
;MTVVRLRLTPDPAARHRLEHLFGAAWSLKRALRRDARSRALAFRAGHRRRRTPAETKRLRVRLGLSRDALERAAYRHLDASGHLRHHLSKAVAMHIADEVWTGLERHLFADASGCRQGVPGAGAWWEFTRIPGRARSHTMPRKWETFRLHGTLAGHLAAHRAPGLPEGTTPEEAAALPPGASVLTQPRTVPVPSAPRNWGTKGLWWEHEGPLTLVYAGGPDGCRGDLVVPVRLPQGAGQWPHLLHTLADPEAFHKVDLVRRQDPAEPGGWRYEAHLMVLRPAYVPASTVVRRVQVPTGRRGGVDGNVSNLAVVSAPAEPGPAGGAAVEASPHTAVTSPGLVSSGVVSSKVTLPPDERDRIARRERKRRRRQRALERSRRASNTTQYEPGRRQRKRQRRRQAAGLPPKQVPVPGGPRIARADGRPRRAYRRDTLSGSYRRLRARDAAAAQRIAQSRKTRARQTAGQIVAVHGPNLVIEDCRISGWFRLWGRACARFTPGMLITALDHECRASGGRLLRAATRATALSQHCPCGRRVPKHLSVRTHHCRIEDGGCGLTGDRDLVAAALAAFVHLQDPCDPSTARVDYESSRRVLCAGGPGLPGALSESTAPIPTPGTSTRAGAGTGNAAATPTERRREPRRRNRRVASARRTRTSTAPTPDEPPPPTMGQGAVTPDRHRKRTRLFNKPPPRDLFNRP
;
A
#
# COMPACT_ATOMS: atom_id res chain seq x y z
N MET A 1 18.52 -2.57 -9.48
CA MET A 1 17.31 -2.26 -10.28
C MET A 1 16.23 -1.58 -9.44
N THR A 2 15.70 -0.46 -9.93
CA THR A 2 14.64 0.35 -9.30
C THR A 2 13.57 0.70 -10.34
N VAL A 3 12.31 0.92 -9.94
CA VAL A 3 11.24 1.40 -10.85
C VAL A 3 10.68 2.73 -10.36
N VAL A 4 10.94 3.80 -11.11
CA VAL A 4 10.36 5.13 -10.90
C VAL A 4 9.09 5.31 -11.73
N ARG A 5 8.16 6.16 -11.28
CA ARG A 5 6.86 6.38 -11.93
C ARG A 5 6.70 7.84 -12.32
N LEU A 6 6.95 8.09 -13.60
CA LEU A 6 6.89 9.41 -14.21
C LEU A 6 5.45 9.65 -14.69
N ARG A 7 4.85 10.80 -14.37
CA ARG A 7 3.53 11.17 -14.92
C ARG A 7 3.71 11.64 -16.34
N LEU A 8 2.79 11.26 -17.22
CA LEU A 8 2.75 11.76 -18.59
C LEU A 8 1.64 12.82 -18.72
N THR A 9 1.92 13.92 -19.42
CA THR A 9 0.94 14.99 -19.66
C THR A 9 0.65 15.16 -21.15
N PRO A 10 -0.05 14.20 -21.80
CA PRO A 10 -0.42 14.31 -23.21
C PRO A 10 -1.46 15.42 -23.44
N ASP A 11 -1.23 16.20 -24.49
CA ASP A 11 -2.21 17.06 -25.15
C ASP A 11 -3.39 16.24 -25.74
N PRO A 12 -4.42 16.87 -26.35
CA PRO A 12 -5.55 16.14 -26.93
C PRO A 12 -5.19 15.13 -28.04
N ALA A 13 -4.26 15.47 -28.93
CA ALA A 13 -3.85 14.63 -30.06
C ALA A 13 -2.98 13.46 -29.61
N ALA A 14 -1.97 13.72 -28.78
CA ALA A 14 -1.15 12.70 -28.14
C ALA A 14 -2.01 11.74 -27.28
N ARG A 15 -3.05 12.24 -26.61
CA ARG A 15 -4.00 11.44 -25.82
C ARG A 15 -4.85 10.53 -26.71
N HIS A 16 -5.35 11.02 -27.84
CA HIS A 16 -6.08 10.21 -28.81
C HIS A 16 -5.19 9.09 -29.40
N ARG A 17 -3.93 9.41 -29.72
CA ARG A 17 -2.92 8.42 -30.17
C ARG A 17 -2.59 7.38 -29.09
N LEU A 18 -2.49 7.78 -27.82
CA LEU A 18 -2.34 6.86 -26.68
C LEU A 18 -3.55 5.93 -26.51
N GLU A 19 -4.77 6.43 -26.68
CA GLU A 19 -5.98 5.62 -26.56
C GLU A 19 -6.07 4.55 -27.66
N HIS A 20 -5.74 4.90 -28.91
CA HIS A 20 -5.59 3.94 -30.02
C HIS A 20 -4.46 2.94 -29.78
N LEU A 21 -3.30 3.39 -29.32
CA LEU A 21 -2.15 2.51 -28.99
C LEU A 21 -2.53 1.46 -27.95
N PHE A 22 -3.22 1.86 -26.86
CA PHE A 22 -3.77 0.91 -25.90
C PHE A 22 -4.84 0.01 -26.52
N GLY A 23 -5.69 0.53 -27.39
CA GLY A 23 -6.72 -0.23 -28.12
C GLY A 23 -6.13 -1.35 -28.97
N ALA A 24 -5.17 -1.03 -29.82
CA ALA A 24 -4.43 -1.96 -30.65
C ALA A 24 -3.71 -3.03 -29.80
N ALA A 25 -2.96 -2.59 -28.79
CA ALA A 25 -2.23 -3.49 -27.89
C ALA A 25 -3.19 -4.45 -27.13
N TRP A 26 -4.38 -3.99 -26.77
CA TRP A 26 -5.43 -4.83 -26.19
C TRP A 26 -5.98 -5.85 -27.18
N SER A 27 -6.30 -5.43 -28.42
CA SER A 27 -6.81 -6.33 -29.46
C SER A 27 -5.83 -7.48 -29.74
N LEU A 28 -4.55 -7.16 -29.96
CA LEU A 28 -3.49 -8.14 -30.14
C LEU A 28 -3.35 -9.08 -28.92
N LYS A 29 -3.28 -8.52 -27.70
CA LYS A 29 -3.19 -9.31 -26.46
C LYS A 29 -4.40 -10.22 -26.23
N ARG A 30 -5.59 -9.78 -26.65
CA ARG A 30 -6.84 -10.55 -26.57
C ARG A 30 -6.89 -11.67 -27.60
N ALA A 31 -6.32 -11.48 -28.79
CA ALA A 31 -6.13 -12.55 -29.77
C ALA A 31 -5.12 -13.60 -29.23
N LEU A 32 -3.93 -13.17 -28.83
CA LEU A 32 -2.90 -14.05 -28.25
C LEU A 32 -3.37 -14.84 -27.03
N ARG A 33 -4.20 -14.24 -26.16
CA ARG A 33 -4.81 -14.95 -25.02
C ARG A 33 -5.88 -15.97 -25.42
N ARG A 34 -6.54 -15.80 -26.57
CA ARG A 34 -7.42 -16.84 -27.14
C ARG A 34 -6.58 -17.99 -27.68
N ASP A 35 -5.59 -17.71 -28.53
CA ASP A 35 -4.64 -18.71 -29.05
C ASP A 35 -4.00 -19.53 -27.93
N ALA A 36 -3.36 -18.87 -26.96
CA ALA A 36 -2.71 -19.51 -25.82
C ALA A 36 -3.69 -20.38 -25.02
N ARG A 37 -4.93 -19.92 -24.83
CA ARG A 37 -5.97 -20.70 -24.16
C ARG A 37 -6.43 -21.90 -24.98
N SER A 38 -6.64 -21.77 -26.29
CA SER A 38 -7.04 -22.88 -27.16
C SER A 38 -5.95 -23.96 -27.20
N ARG A 39 -4.68 -23.55 -27.36
CA ARG A 39 -3.51 -24.45 -27.30
C ARG A 39 -3.40 -25.14 -25.93
N ALA A 40 -3.62 -24.42 -24.83
CA ALA A 40 -3.62 -24.99 -23.47
C ALA A 40 -4.78 -25.97 -23.22
N LEU A 41 -5.97 -25.70 -23.76
CA LEU A 41 -7.13 -26.60 -23.66
C LEU A 41 -6.92 -27.86 -24.50
N ALA A 42 -6.40 -27.75 -25.73
CA ALA A 42 -6.02 -28.89 -26.56
C ALA A 42 -4.95 -29.76 -25.87
N PHE A 43 -3.94 -29.12 -25.26
CA PHE A 43 -2.93 -29.82 -24.47
C PHE A 43 -3.54 -30.54 -23.26
N ARG A 44 -4.48 -29.92 -22.54
CA ARG A 44 -5.22 -30.57 -21.45
C ARG A 44 -6.04 -31.78 -21.92
N ALA A 45 -6.77 -31.64 -23.02
CA ALA A 45 -7.58 -32.72 -23.61
C ALA A 45 -6.71 -33.92 -24.01
N GLY A 46 -5.54 -33.67 -24.62
CA GLY A 46 -4.55 -34.68 -25.04
C GLY A 46 -3.85 -35.45 -23.91
N HIS A 47 -4.45 -35.59 -22.73
CA HIS A 47 -3.86 -36.28 -21.56
C HIS A 47 -3.38 -37.70 -21.85
N ARG A 48 -4.11 -38.48 -22.66
CA ARG A 48 -3.71 -39.85 -23.07
C ARG A 48 -2.42 -39.89 -23.92
N ARG A 49 -2.00 -38.76 -24.49
CA ARG A 49 -0.79 -38.58 -25.35
C ARG A 49 0.36 -37.89 -24.59
N ARG A 50 0.45 -38.15 -23.28
CA ARG A 50 1.41 -37.56 -22.34
C ARG A 50 1.77 -38.54 -21.21
N ARG A 51 1.96 -39.82 -21.53
CA ARG A 51 2.38 -40.85 -20.58
C ARG A 51 3.84 -40.61 -20.14
N THR A 52 4.69 -40.18 -21.08
CA THR A 52 6.11 -39.89 -20.81
C THR A 52 6.42 -38.37 -20.80
N PRO A 53 7.54 -37.94 -20.18
CA PRO A 53 8.07 -36.59 -20.31
C PRO A 53 8.41 -36.21 -21.76
N ALA A 54 8.90 -37.18 -22.55
CA ALA A 54 9.25 -37.01 -23.96
C ALA A 54 8.00 -36.73 -24.83
N GLU A 55 6.94 -37.52 -24.69
CA GLU A 55 5.62 -37.24 -25.30
C GLU A 55 5.10 -35.87 -24.89
N THR A 56 5.20 -35.54 -23.60
CA THR A 56 4.76 -34.25 -23.07
C THR A 56 5.51 -33.08 -23.72
N LYS A 57 6.83 -33.21 -23.96
CA LYS A 57 7.64 -32.25 -24.72
C LYS A 57 7.18 -32.18 -26.19
N ARG A 58 7.06 -33.33 -26.87
CA ARG A 58 6.61 -33.45 -28.27
C ARG A 58 5.22 -32.80 -28.49
N LEU A 59 4.26 -33.03 -27.59
CA LEU A 59 2.91 -32.46 -27.69
C LEU A 59 2.88 -30.94 -27.44
N ARG A 60 3.70 -30.42 -26.51
CA ARG A 60 3.85 -28.96 -26.33
C ARG A 60 4.39 -28.29 -27.59
N VAL A 61 5.43 -28.86 -28.21
CA VAL A 61 6.02 -28.35 -29.46
C VAL A 61 4.97 -28.36 -30.59
N ARG A 62 4.30 -29.50 -30.82
CA ARG A 62 3.25 -29.65 -31.85
C ARG A 62 2.11 -28.64 -31.70
N LEU A 63 1.72 -28.30 -30.46
CA LEU A 63 0.65 -27.33 -30.17
C LEU A 63 1.14 -25.87 -30.13
N GLY A 64 2.40 -25.59 -30.45
CA GLY A 64 2.96 -24.23 -30.38
C GLY A 64 2.90 -23.63 -28.98
N LEU A 65 3.17 -24.45 -27.95
CA LEU A 65 3.26 -24.06 -26.54
C LEU A 65 4.72 -23.77 -26.16
N SER A 66 5.33 -22.80 -26.84
CA SER A 66 6.59 -22.15 -26.47
C SER A 66 6.43 -20.62 -26.54
N ARG A 67 7.40 -19.91 -25.95
CA ARG A 67 7.52 -18.45 -26.03
C ARG A 67 7.48 -17.95 -27.47
N ASP A 68 8.41 -18.39 -28.28
CA ASP A 68 8.59 -17.94 -29.67
C ASP A 68 7.47 -18.45 -30.60
N ALA A 69 6.74 -19.51 -30.25
CA ALA A 69 5.49 -19.89 -30.93
C ALA A 69 4.30 -18.96 -30.60
N LEU A 70 4.37 -18.16 -29.53
CA LEU A 70 3.46 -17.04 -29.28
C LEU A 70 3.99 -15.73 -29.89
N GLU A 71 5.30 -15.47 -29.89
CA GLU A 71 5.89 -14.29 -30.55
C GLU A 71 5.68 -14.35 -32.07
N ARG A 72 5.94 -15.49 -32.74
CA ARG A 72 5.58 -15.72 -34.16
C ARG A 72 4.08 -15.57 -34.42
N ALA A 73 3.22 -15.92 -33.46
CA ALA A 73 1.78 -15.69 -33.59
C ALA A 73 1.41 -14.21 -33.43
N ALA A 74 2.11 -13.46 -32.59
CA ALA A 74 1.89 -12.02 -32.43
C ALA A 74 2.27 -11.24 -33.68
N TYR A 75 3.33 -11.65 -34.37
CA TYR A 75 3.67 -11.09 -35.68
C TYR A 75 2.58 -11.38 -36.71
N ARG A 76 2.10 -12.62 -36.84
CA ARG A 76 0.96 -12.93 -37.73
C ARG A 76 -0.31 -12.15 -37.40
N HIS A 77 -0.69 -12.04 -36.12
CA HIS A 77 -1.85 -11.24 -35.68
C HIS A 77 -1.66 -9.73 -35.91
N LEU A 78 -0.43 -9.22 -35.93
CA LEU A 78 -0.12 -7.82 -36.26
C LEU A 78 -0.15 -7.58 -37.77
N ASP A 79 0.57 -8.41 -38.54
CA ASP A 79 0.72 -8.29 -39.98
C ASP A 79 -0.60 -8.55 -40.73
N ALA A 80 -1.32 -9.64 -40.44
CA ALA A 80 -2.60 -9.97 -41.07
C ALA A 80 -3.75 -9.02 -40.70
N SER A 81 -3.56 -8.12 -39.74
CA SER A 81 -4.60 -7.19 -39.30
C SER A 81 -4.53 -5.82 -39.97
N GLY A 82 -3.44 -5.48 -40.67
CA GLY A 82 -3.21 -4.16 -41.29
C GLY A 82 -3.19 -3.02 -40.25
N HIS A 83 -4.37 -2.49 -39.91
CA HIS A 83 -4.57 -1.31 -39.06
C HIS A 83 -3.81 -1.30 -37.72
N LEU A 84 -3.48 -2.45 -37.14
CA LEU A 84 -2.66 -2.54 -35.93
C LEU A 84 -1.22 -2.02 -36.14
N ARG A 85 -0.68 -2.11 -37.36
CA ARG A 85 0.66 -1.64 -37.74
C ARG A 85 0.79 -0.12 -37.86
N HIS A 86 -0.31 0.64 -37.90
CA HIS A 86 -0.27 2.10 -37.69
C HIS A 86 0.04 2.49 -36.22
N HIS A 87 0.00 1.53 -35.29
CA HIS A 87 0.07 1.78 -33.86
C HIS A 87 1.13 0.94 -33.13
N LEU A 88 1.34 -0.33 -33.52
CA LEU A 88 2.23 -1.27 -32.84
C LEU A 88 3.47 -1.60 -33.68
N SER A 89 4.65 -1.44 -33.09
CA SER A 89 5.87 -2.04 -33.63
C SER A 89 5.92 -3.55 -33.33
N LYS A 90 6.70 -4.32 -34.12
CA LYS A 90 6.92 -5.75 -33.87
C LYS A 90 7.55 -6.00 -32.49
N ALA A 91 8.40 -5.12 -31.98
CA ALA A 91 8.94 -5.20 -30.62
C ALA A 91 7.85 -5.08 -29.53
N VAL A 92 6.82 -4.23 -29.71
CA VAL A 92 5.66 -4.19 -28.78
C VAL A 92 4.84 -5.48 -28.87
N ALA A 93 4.62 -6.02 -30.07
CA ALA A 93 3.92 -7.28 -30.26
C ALA A 93 4.64 -8.46 -29.57
N MET A 94 5.97 -8.54 -29.69
CA MET A 94 6.82 -9.53 -29.03
C MET A 94 6.67 -9.49 -27.50
N HIS A 95 6.75 -8.32 -26.87
CA HIS A 95 6.60 -8.22 -25.41
C HIS A 95 5.16 -8.42 -24.91
N ILE A 96 4.16 -8.20 -25.76
CA ILE A 96 2.78 -8.60 -25.47
C ILE A 96 2.64 -10.12 -25.49
N ALA A 97 3.32 -10.83 -26.41
CA ALA A 97 3.38 -12.28 -26.42
C ALA A 97 4.14 -12.85 -25.21
N ASP A 98 5.28 -12.27 -24.85
CA ASP A 98 6.07 -12.63 -23.67
C ASP A 98 5.24 -12.55 -22.37
N GLU A 99 4.47 -11.47 -22.16
CA GLU A 99 3.59 -11.35 -20.98
C GLU A 99 2.39 -12.35 -21.02
N VAL A 100 2.01 -12.84 -22.20
CA VAL A 100 1.03 -13.94 -22.33
C VAL A 100 1.70 -15.29 -22.10
N TRP A 101 2.94 -15.48 -22.53
CA TRP A 101 3.76 -16.65 -22.21
C TRP A 101 3.96 -16.79 -20.70
N THR A 102 4.36 -15.73 -19.96
CA THR A 102 4.50 -15.81 -18.49
C THR A 102 3.18 -16.21 -17.78
N GLY A 103 2.03 -15.93 -18.39
CA GLY A 103 0.72 -16.38 -17.90
C GLY A 103 0.42 -17.85 -18.20
N LEU A 104 0.88 -18.35 -19.34
CA LEU A 104 0.72 -19.73 -19.81
C LEU A 104 1.76 -20.68 -19.19
N GLU A 105 2.96 -20.21 -18.95
CA GLU A 105 4.07 -20.95 -18.34
C GLU A 105 3.69 -21.44 -16.94
N ARG A 106 3.20 -20.54 -16.07
CA ARG A 106 2.64 -20.88 -14.74
C ARG A 106 1.39 -21.77 -14.76
N HIS A 107 0.84 -22.07 -15.95
CA HIS A 107 -0.23 -23.02 -16.14
C HIS A 107 0.27 -24.40 -16.62
N LEU A 108 1.31 -24.41 -17.47
CA LEU A 108 1.93 -25.61 -18.00
C LEU A 108 2.84 -26.29 -16.97
N PHE A 109 3.58 -25.49 -16.19
CA PHE A 109 4.55 -25.93 -15.19
C PHE A 109 4.05 -25.64 -13.77
N ALA A 110 4.65 -26.31 -12.79
CA ALA A 110 4.45 -26.03 -11.38
C ALA A 110 5.40 -24.93 -10.88
N ASP A 111 4.99 -24.21 -9.85
CA ASP A 111 5.89 -23.43 -9.01
C ASP A 111 6.62 -24.32 -7.99
N ALA A 112 7.51 -23.74 -7.19
CA ALA A 112 8.30 -24.44 -6.18
C ALA A 112 7.48 -25.11 -5.06
N SER A 113 6.16 -24.86 -4.98
CA SER A 113 5.23 -25.56 -4.07
C SER A 113 4.42 -26.67 -4.76
N GLY A 114 4.80 -27.06 -5.99
CA GLY A 114 4.08 -28.04 -6.81
C GLY A 114 2.79 -27.52 -7.45
N CYS A 115 2.39 -26.28 -7.13
CA CYS A 115 1.13 -25.70 -7.56
C CYS A 115 1.17 -25.17 -9.00
N ARG A 116 0.04 -25.30 -9.72
CA ARG A 116 -0.15 -24.75 -11.08
C ARG A 116 -1.31 -23.78 -11.11
N GLN A 117 -1.19 -22.71 -11.89
CA GLN A 117 -2.27 -21.74 -12.08
C GLN A 117 -3.37 -22.29 -13.02
N GLY A 118 -4.59 -21.78 -12.89
CA GLY A 118 -5.71 -22.11 -13.78
C GLY A 118 -5.48 -21.67 -15.23
N VAL A 119 -6.31 -22.15 -16.17
CA VAL A 119 -6.18 -21.80 -17.61
C VAL A 119 -6.24 -20.27 -17.78
N PRO A 120 -5.28 -19.63 -18.48
CA PRO A 120 -5.27 -18.18 -18.65
C PRO A 120 -6.60 -17.61 -19.17
N GLY A 121 -7.10 -16.60 -18.48
CA GLY A 121 -8.28 -15.85 -18.90
C GLY A 121 -7.94 -14.78 -19.93
N ALA A 122 -8.86 -14.48 -20.84
CA ALA A 122 -8.71 -13.37 -21.78
C ALA A 122 -8.57 -12.01 -21.05
N GLY A 123 -9.22 -11.85 -19.89
CA GLY A 123 -9.31 -10.60 -19.13
C GLY A 123 -10.27 -9.59 -19.76
N ALA A 124 -10.28 -8.36 -19.25
CA ALA A 124 -11.08 -7.26 -19.79
C ALA A 124 -10.24 -6.02 -20.16
N TRP A 125 -10.75 -5.23 -21.11
CA TRP A 125 -10.20 -3.91 -21.51
C TRP A 125 -9.87 -3.00 -20.32
N TRP A 126 -10.75 -2.96 -19.32
CA TRP A 126 -10.63 -2.13 -18.13
C TRP A 126 -9.54 -2.60 -17.14
N GLU A 127 -9.04 -3.82 -17.31
CA GLU A 127 -7.94 -4.42 -16.55
C GLU A 127 -6.61 -4.26 -17.32
N PHE A 128 -6.67 -4.16 -18.65
CA PHE A 128 -5.52 -3.84 -19.49
C PHE A 128 -5.05 -2.39 -19.25
N THR A 129 -4.01 -2.29 -18.44
CA THR A 129 -3.52 -1.05 -17.83
C THR A 129 -2.01 -0.83 -18.04
N ARG A 130 -1.32 -1.76 -18.73
CA ARG A 130 0.11 -1.73 -19.03
C ARG A 130 0.38 -2.29 -20.42
N ILE A 131 1.14 -1.56 -21.23
CA ILE A 131 1.85 -2.08 -22.40
C ILE A 131 3.31 -2.30 -21.98
N PRO A 132 3.84 -3.54 -22.05
CA PRO A 132 5.22 -3.80 -21.69
C PRO A 132 6.17 -3.20 -22.74
N GLY A 133 7.22 -2.52 -22.29
CA GLY A 133 8.30 -2.06 -23.18
C GLY A 133 9.38 -3.10 -23.39
N ARG A 134 10.31 -2.81 -24.31
CA ARG A 134 11.58 -3.53 -24.47
C ARG A 134 12.68 -2.92 -23.59
N ALA A 135 13.63 -3.77 -23.20
CA ALA A 135 14.89 -3.31 -22.65
C ALA A 135 15.69 -2.51 -23.70
N ARG A 136 16.36 -1.45 -23.25
CA ARG A 136 17.48 -0.83 -23.93
C ARG A 136 18.58 -1.89 -24.12
N SER A 137 19.25 -1.90 -25.27
CA SER A 137 20.51 -2.62 -25.40
C SER A 137 21.62 -1.82 -24.72
N HIS A 138 22.35 -2.47 -23.81
CA HIS A 138 23.55 -1.93 -23.19
C HIS A 138 24.84 -2.35 -23.94
N THR A 139 24.70 -3.10 -25.03
CA THR A 139 25.81 -3.56 -25.90
C THR A 139 25.80 -2.91 -27.29
N MET A 140 24.74 -2.16 -27.63
CA MET A 140 24.63 -1.41 -28.89
C MET A 140 24.17 0.03 -28.57
N PRO A 141 24.97 1.06 -28.91
CA PRO A 141 24.61 2.45 -28.61
C PRO A 141 23.32 2.84 -29.31
N ARG A 142 22.56 3.78 -28.71
CA ARG A 142 21.33 4.37 -29.28
C ARG A 142 20.25 3.33 -29.69
N LYS A 143 20.29 2.09 -29.15
CA LYS A 143 19.36 0.99 -29.49
C LYS A 143 18.30 0.72 -28.41
N TRP A 144 17.13 1.34 -28.58
CA TRP A 144 15.95 1.14 -27.73
C TRP A 144 14.68 1.04 -28.60
N GLU A 145 13.98 -0.08 -28.57
CA GLU A 145 13.06 -0.48 -29.66
C GLU A 145 11.56 -0.21 -29.41
N THR A 146 11.19 0.44 -28.30
CA THR A 146 9.78 0.74 -27.96
C THR A 146 9.63 2.13 -27.32
N PHE A 147 9.22 2.20 -26.06
CA PHE A 147 9.07 3.43 -25.29
C PHE A 147 10.44 3.90 -24.78
N ARG A 148 10.84 5.10 -25.21
CA ARG A 148 12.12 5.72 -24.84
C ARG A 148 11.88 6.93 -23.95
N LEU A 149 12.75 7.15 -22.98
CA LEU A 149 12.84 8.42 -22.25
C LEU A 149 14.02 9.21 -22.82
N HIS A 150 13.76 10.41 -23.32
CA HIS A 150 14.75 11.36 -23.82
C HIS A 150 14.70 12.66 -23.00
N GLY A 151 15.72 13.51 -23.10
CA GLY A 151 15.92 14.66 -22.23
C GLY A 151 16.75 14.33 -21.01
N THR A 152 17.29 15.35 -20.34
CA THR A 152 18.10 15.20 -19.11
C THR A 152 17.35 15.74 -17.89
N LEU A 153 17.84 15.41 -16.69
CA LEU A 153 17.34 16.02 -15.46
C LEU A 153 17.70 17.52 -15.40
N ALA A 154 18.87 17.92 -15.91
CA ALA A 154 19.31 19.32 -16.02
C ALA A 154 18.43 20.12 -16.98
N GLY A 155 18.18 19.63 -18.19
CA GLY A 155 17.28 20.27 -19.15
C GLY A 155 15.82 20.37 -18.67
N HIS A 156 15.37 19.42 -17.82
CA HIS A 156 14.08 19.51 -17.15
C HIS A 156 14.08 20.51 -15.97
N LEU A 157 15.22 20.69 -15.28
CA LEU A 157 15.39 21.73 -14.26
C LEU A 157 15.39 23.13 -14.91
N ALA A 158 16.21 23.36 -15.94
CA ALA A 158 16.29 24.61 -16.67
C ALA A 158 14.91 25.05 -17.22
N ALA A 159 14.22 24.15 -17.93
CA ALA A 159 12.93 24.46 -18.54
C ALA A 159 11.79 24.73 -17.53
N HIS A 160 11.89 24.25 -16.29
CA HIS A 160 10.81 24.30 -15.29
C HIS A 160 11.29 24.75 -13.90
N ARG A 161 12.35 25.56 -13.85
CA ARG A 161 12.97 26.10 -12.62
C ARG A 161 11.92 26.80 -11.76
N ALA A 162 12.00 26.65 -10.44
CA ALA A 162 11.14 27.43 -9.55
C ALA A 162 11.60 28.89 -9.48
N PRO A 163 10.69 29.88 -9.45
CA PRO A 163 11.04 31.27 -9.17
C PRO A 163 11.81 31.38 -7.85
N GLY A 164 12.93 32.11 -7.86
CA GLY A 164 13.85 32.23 -6.72
C GLY A 164 15.04 31.25 -6.73
N LEU A 165 15.15 30.34 -7.72
CA LEU A 165 16.40 29.62 -7.97
C LEU A 165 17.27 30.36 -9.01
N PRO A 166 18.60 30.45 -8.79
CA PRO A 166 19.54 31.08 -9.72
C PRO A 166 19.49 30.55 -11.15
N GLU A 167 19.98 31.35 -12.09
CA GLU A 167 20.33 30.86 -13.43
C GLU A 167 21.44 29.80 -13.32
N GLY A 168 21.47 28.82 -14.23
CA GLY A 168 22.51 27.80 -14.27
C GLY A 168 22.49 26.72 -13.16
N THR A 169 21.65 26.83 -12.12
CA THR A 169 21.64 25.90 -10.97
C THR A 169 21.63 24.42 -11.39
N THR A 170 22.62 23.65 -10.92
CA THR A 170 22.75 22.23 -11.26
C THR A 170 21.73 21.34 -10.54
N PRO A 171 21.41 20.14 -11.07
CA PRO A 171 20.60 19.15 -10.36
C PRO A 171 21.15 18.77 -8.98
N GLU A 172 22.48 18.80 -8.82
CA GLU A 172 23.24 18.51 -7.63
C GLU A 172 23.08 19.62 -6.57
N GLU A 173 23.30 20.89 -6.93
CA GLU A 173 23.00 22.06 -6.07
C GLU A 173 21.53 22.06 -5.62
N ALA A 174 20.61 21.81 -6.56
CA ALA A 174 19.18 21.72 -6.28
C ALA A 174 18.82 20.55 -5.33
N ALA A 175 19.72 19.59 -5.11
CA ALA A 175 19.57 18.51 -4.13
C ALA A 175 20.20 18.81 -2.77
N ALA A 176 21.12 19.78 -2.67
CA ALA A 176 21.63 20.30 -1.40
C ALA A 176 20.62 21.21 -0.67
N LEU A 177 19.62 21.74 -1.38
CA LEU A 177 18.60 22.64 -0.85
C LEU A 177 17.80 22.04 0.35
N PRO A 178 17.41 22.86 1.35
CA PRO A 178 16.68 22.41 2.54
C PRO A 178 15.40 21.59 2.23
N PRO A 179 15.10 20.51 2.98
CA PRO A 179 13.98 19.62 2.73
C PRO A 179 12.59 20.29 2.76
N GLY A 180 12.12 20.73 1.60
CA GLY A 180 10.85 21.45 1.45
C GLY A 180 10.93 22.62 0.46
N ALA A 181 12.13 23.06 0.10
CA ALA A 181 12.38 24.00 -0.98
C ALA A 181 11.67 23.57 -2.28
N SER A 182 11.17 24.55 -3.03
CA SER A 182 10.53 24.31 -4.32
C SER A 182 11.59 24.29 -5.40
N VAL A 183 11.88 23.11 -5.98
CA VAL A 183 12.88 22.99 -7.06
C VAL A 183 12.28 23.27 -8.44
N LEU A 184 11.03 22.88 -8.67
CA LEU A 184 10.38 23.00 -9.98
C LEU A 184 9.01 23.67 -9.90
N THR A 185 8.70 24.52 -10.89
CA THR A 185 7.37 25.11 -11.14
C THR A 185 6.83 24.61 -12.48
N GLN A 186 6.48 23.32 -12.54
CA GLN A 186 5.93 22.69 -13.75
C GLN A 186 4.45 23.08 -14.00
N PRO A 187 4.08 23.50 -15.22
CA PRO A 187 2.70 23.83 -15.58
C PRO A 187 1.76 22.61 -15.52
N ARG A 188 0.44 22.85 -15.61
CA ARG A 188 -0.56 21.76 -15.57
C ARG A 188 -0.48 20.84 -16.80
N THR A 189 -0.22 21.44 -17.96
CA THR A 189 0.13 20.78 -19.22
C THR A 189 1.54 21.21 -19.53
N VAL A 190 2.49 20.27 -19.60
CA VAL A 190 3.87 20.57 -20.02
C VAL A 190 3.88 20.72 -21.55
N PRO A 191 4.55 21.75 -22.12
CA PRO A 191 4.71 21.88 -23.56
C PRO A 191 5.35 20.64 -24.19
N VAL A 192 4.98 20.34 -25.44
CA VAL A 192 5.59 19.22 -26.18
C VAL A 192 6.92 19.70 -26.77
N PRO A 193 8.07 19.11 -26.38
CA PRO A 193 9.35 19.46 -27.01
C PRO A 193 9.38 18.94 -28.44
N SER A 194 10.14 19.61 -29.30
CA SER A 194 10.52 19.11 -30.63
C SER A 194 11.85 18.38 -30.55
N ALA A 195 12.10 17.44 -31.46
CA ALA A 195 13.44 16.87 -31.62
C ALA A 195 14.41 17.93 -32.17
N PRO A 196 15.70 17.91 -31.79
CA PRO A 196 16.75 18.68 -32.46
C PRO A 196 16.72 18.43 -33.96
N ARG A 197 16.87 19.48 -34.77
CA ARG A 197 16.93 19.39 -36.24
C ARG A 197 18.36 19.62 -36.71
N ASN A 198 18.99 18.58 -37.25
CA ASN A 198 20.19 18.73 -38.07
C ASN A 198 19.72 18.96 -39.52
N TRP A 199 20.47 19.75 -40.29
CA TRP A 199 20.03 20.16 -41.64
C TRP A 199 19.75 18.92 -42.53
N GLY A 200 18.68 18.99 -43.32
CA GLY A 200 18.26 17.94 -44.26
C GLY A 200 17.73 16.62 -43.65
N THR A 201 17.77 16.40 -42.33
CA THR A 201 17.52 15.07 -41.74
C THR A 201 16.39 15.02 -40.70
N LYS A 202 15.86 13.81 -40.44
CA LYS A 202 14.85 13.58 -39.39
C LYS A 202 15.49 13.79 -38.02
N GLY A 203 14.88 14.64 -37.20
CA GLY A 203 15.45 15.10 -35.93
C GLY A 203 15.81 13.99 -34.95
N LEU A 204 17.00 14.09 -34.36
CA LEU A 204 17.62 13.03 -33.57
C LEU A 204 17.32 13.20 -32.08
N TRP A 205 16.30 12.48 -31.58
CA TRP A 205 15.99 12.43 -30.15
C TRP A 205 17.16 12.01 -29.24
N TRP A 206 18.19 11.36 -29.79
CA TRP A 206 19.42 11.03 -29.06
C TRP A 206 20.27 12.25 -28.68
N GLU A 207 20.05 13.39 -29.34
CA GLU A 207 20.67 14.70 -29.06
C GLU A 207 19.70 15.62 -28.27
N HIS A 208 18.52 15.14 -27.87
CA HIS A 208 17.57 15.93 -27.07
C HIS A 208 18.00 15.96 -25.60
N GLU A 209 18.72 16.99 -25.20
CA GLU A 209 19.15 17.20 -23.81
C GLU A 209 18.11 17.92 -22.94
N GLY A 210 17.08 18.51 -23.56
CA GLY A 210 16.07 19.36 -22.90
C GLY A 210 15.11 18.61 -21.95
N PRO A 211 13.90 19.15 -21.69
CA PRO A 211 13.00 18.57 -20.68
C PRO A 211 12.60 17.13 -21.02
N LEU A 212 12.61 16.29 -19.97
CA LEU A 212 12.29 14.86 -20.03
C LEU A 212 10.96 14.58 -20.76
N THR A 213 11.01 13.71 -21.76
CA THR A 213 9.88 13.37 -22.63
C THR A 213 9.87 11.90 -23.01
N LEU A 214 8.68 11.29 -23.08
CA LEU A 214 8.50 9.95 -23.58
C LEU A 214 8.31 9.97 -25.09
N VAL A 215 9.12 9.20 -25.82
CA VAL A 215 9.02 9.06 -27.28
C VAL A 215 8.70 7.61 -27.65
N TYR A 216 7.85 7.44 -28.65
CA TYR A 216 7.54 6.15 -29.26
C TYR A 216 7.29 6.32 -30.76
N ALA A 217 8.11 5.67 -31.60
CA ALA A 217 8.11 5.85 -33.06
C ALA A 217 6.92 5.22 -33.82
N GLY A 218 5.84 4.88 -33.12
CA GLY A 218 4.65 4.26 -33.73
C GLY A 218 4.83 2.78 -34.09
N GLY A 219 3.95 2.30 -34.96
CA GLY A 219 4.18 1.07 -35.73
C GLY A 219 4.71 1.40 -37.13
N PRO A 220 5.16 0.40 -37.91
CA PRO A 220 5.87 0.62 -39.17
C PRO A 220 5.06 1.39 -40.22
N ASP A 221 3.73 1.30 -40.18
CA ASP A 221 2.83 1.93 -41.14
C ASP A 221 2.25 3.25 -40.59
N GLY A 222 2.93 3.85 -39.60
CA GLY A 222 2.46 5.02 -38.86
C GLY A 222 2.87 6.35 -39.51
N CYS A 223 2.08 6.85 -40.47
CA CYS A 223 2.32 8.14 -41.13
C CYS A 223 2.32 9.37 -40.19
N ARG A 224 1.83 9.24 -38.96
CA ARG A 224 1.64 10.35 -37.99
C ARG A 224 2.89 10.68 -37.15
N GLY A 225 4.08 10.32 -37.62
CA GLY A 225 5.37 10.57 -36.96
C GLY A 225 5.47 9.96 -35.54
N ASP A 226 6.45 10.42 -34.76
CA ASP A 226 6.64 9.97 -33.38
C ASP A 226 5.48 10.37 -32.47
N LEU A 227 5.16 9.51 -31.49
CA LEU A 227 4.31 9.85 -30.35
C LEU A 227 5.18 10.40 -29.23
N VAL A 228 5.22 11.73 -29.13
CA VAL A 228 5.92 12.48 -28.08
C VAL A 228 4.93 12.76 -26.94
N VAL A 229 5.33 12.52 -25.69
CA VAL A 229 4.51 12.78 -24.51
C VAL A 229 5.38 13.31 -23.36
N PRO A 230 5.27 14.60 -23.02
CA PRO A 230 6.05 15.20 -21.94
C PRO A 230 5.89 14.50 -20.58
N VAL A 231 6.99 14.42 -19.84
CA VAL A 231 7.00 13.96 -18.46
C VAL A 231 6.71 15.13 -17.52
N ARG A 232 5.92 14.89 -16.48
CA ARG A 232 5.82 15.73 -15.28
C ARG A 232 6.45 15.01 -14.09
N LEU A 233 7.55 15.54 -13.57
CA LEU A 233 8.27 15.01 -12.40
C LEU A 233 7.50 15.26 -11.09
N PRO A 234 7.59 14.35 -10.10
CA PRO A 234 6.96 14.51 -8.80
C PRO A 234 7.63 15.61 -7.96
N GLN A 235 6.81 16.47 -7.34
CA GLN A 235 7.25 17.59 -6.50
C GLN A 235 6.96 17.31 -5.02
N GLY A 236 7.74 17.92 -4.13
CA GLY A 236 7.59 17.86 -2.66
C GLY A 236 8.89 17.50 -1.93
N ALA A 237 8.88 17.66 -0.60
CA ALA A 237 10.04 17.39 0.25
C ALA A 237 10.66 16.00 0.00
N GLY A 238 11.97 15.96 -0.19
CA GLY A 238 12.74 14.73 -0.47
C GLY A 238 12.43 14.06 -1.80
N GLN A 239 11.66 14.67 -2.72
CA GLN A 239 11.50 14.12 -4.07
C GLN A 239 12.73 14.40 -4.95
N TRP A 240 13.33 15.60 -4.87
CA TRP A 240 14.42 15.96 -5.79
C TRP A 240 15.67 15.07 -5.67
N PRO A 241 16.23 14.79 -4.46
CA PRO A 241 17.35 13.83 -4.35
C PRO A 241 17.00 12.40 -4.81
N HIS A 242 15.73 11.98 -4.71
CA HIS A 242 15.28 10.70 -5.27
C HIS A 242 15.27 10.73 -6.82
N LEU A 243 14.91 11.86 -7.42
CA LEU A 243 14.96 12.08 -8.86
C LEU A 243 16.41 12.14 -9.35
N LEU A 244 17.30 12.86 -8.65
CA LEU A 244 18.74 12.86 -8.92
C LEU A 244 19.31 11.43 -9.00
N HIS A 245 19.13 10.64 -7.95
CA HIS A 245 19.56 9.22 -7.89
C HIS A 245 19.04 8.37 -9.06
N THR A 246 17.84 8.66 -9.58
CA THR A 246 17.16 7.82 -10.59
C THR A 246 17.13 8.36 -12.02
N LEU A 247 17.47 9.64 -12.25
CA LEU A 247 17.30 10.33 -13.53
C LEU A 247 18.49 11.19 -13.98
N ALA A 248 19.51 11.41 -13.14
CA ALA A 248 20.74 12.11 -13.56
C ALA A 248 21.56 11.33 -14.60
N ASP A 249 21.35 10.02 -14.71
CA ASP A 249 22.10 9.07 -15.52
C ASP A 249 21.16 8.34 -16.50
N PRO A 250 21.15 8.73 -17.79
CA PRO A 250 20.40 8.06 -18.85
C PRO A 250 20.95 6.69 -19.27
N GLU A 251 22.21 6.38 -18.97
CA GLU A 251 22.82 5.09 -19.30
C GLU A 251 22.28 3.98 -18.39
N ALA A 252 21.99 4.30 -17.12
CA ALA A 252 21.26 3.40 -16.24
C ALA A 252 19.79 3.15 -16.64
N PHE A 253 19.22 3.82 -17.66
CA PHE A 253 17.83 3.61 -18.08
C PHE A 253 17.67 2.28 -18.81
N HIS A 254 16.92 1.34 -18.21
CA HIS A 254 16.78 0.00 -18.76
C HIS A 254 15.53 -0.18 -19.61
N LYS A 255 14.35 0.22 -19.14
CA LYS A 255 13.07 -0.14 -19.77
C LYS A 255 11.94 0.78 -19.31
N VAL A 256 11.12 1.29 -20.23
CA VAL A 256 9.87 1.98 -19.87
C VAL A 256 8.68 1.09 -20.21
N ASP A 257 7.85 0.77 -19.21
CA ASP A 257 6.50 0.27 -19.44
C ASP A 257 5.50 1.44 -19.50
N LEU A 258 4.68 1.50 -20.55
CA LEU A 258 3.63 2.51 -20.67
C LEU A 258 2.38 2.04 -19.91
N VAL A 259 1.98 2.81 -18.89
CA VAL A 259 0.92 2.45 -17.95
C VAL A 259 -0.22 3.48 -17.98
N ARG A 260 -1.45 3.03 -17.80
CA ARG A 260 -2.64 3.88 -17.59
C ARG A 260 -3.40 3.49 -16.33
N ARG A 261 -3.89 4.49 -15.59
CA ARG A 261 -4.78 4.31 -14.43
C ARG A 261 -6.08 5.06 -14.66
N GLN A 262 -7.20 4.51 -14.19
CA GLN A 262 -8.48 5.23 -14.21
C GLN A 262 -8.38 6.45 -13.29
N ASP A 263 -8.46 7.65 -13.86
CA ASP A 263 -8.49 8.91 -13.12
C ASP A 263 -9.63 9.81 -13.62
N PRO A 264 -10.71 9.97 -12.85
CA PRO A 264 -11.86 10.82 -13.16
C PRO A 264 -11.58 12.33 -13.21
N ALA A 265 -10.36 12.77 -12.89
CA ALA A 265 -9.93 14.16 -13.03
C ALA A 265 -9.17 14.43 -14.34
N GLU A 266 -8.88 13.38 -15.12
CA GLU A 266 -8.20 13.47 -16.42
C GLU A 266 -9.21 13.42 -17.58
N PRO A 267 -8.99 14.18 -18.68
CA PRO A 267 -9.63 13.93 -19.97
C PRO A 267 -9.45 12.47 -20.42
N GLY A 268 -10.48 11.90 -21.06
CA GLY A 268 -10.55 10.46 -21.37
C GLY A 268 -10.80 9.54 -20.15
N GLY A 269 -10.69 10.06 -18.92
CA GLY A 269 -10.81 9.28 -17.69
C GLY A 269 -9.59 8.42 -17.35
N TRP A 270 -8.46 8.63 -18.03
CA TRP A 270 -7.21 7.91 -17.85
C TRP A 270 -6.05 8.86 -17.54
N ARG A 271 -5.30 8.56 -16.48
CA ARG A 271 -3.97 9.11 -16.23
C ARG A 271 -2.93 8.18 -16.85
N TYR A 272 -1.99 8.74 -17.60
CA TYR A 272 -0.88 8.01 -18.19
C TYR A 272 0.40 8.18 -17.35
N GLU A 273 1.19 7.11 -17.25
CA GLU A 273 2.42 7.02 -16.47
C GLU A 273 3.46 6.21 -17.26
N ALA A 274 4.71 6.68 -17.29
CA ALA A 274 5.85 5.89 -17.71
C ALA A 274 6.47 5.24 -16.47
N HIS A 275 6.53 3.90 -16.44
CA HIS A 275 7.17 3.14 -15.35
C HIS A 275 8.56 2.77 -15.85
N LEU A 276 9.52 3.65 -15.58
CA LEU A 276 10.92 3.49 -15.95
C LEU A 276 11.62 2.58 -14.95
N MET A 277 12.18 1.48 -15.45
CA MET A 277 13.15 0.65 -14.76
C MET A 277 14.57 1.20 -14.99
N VAL A 278 15.31 1.36 -13.91
CA VAL A 278 16.69 1.89 -13.85
C VAL A 278 17.59 0.82 -13.23
N LEU A 279 18.80 0.59 -13.76
CA LEU A 279 19.70 -0.48 -13.28
C LEU A 279 20.32 -0.22 -11.89
N ARG A 280 20.23 1.00 -11.38
CA ARG A 280 20.75 1.42 -10.06
C ARG A 280 20.10 0.71 -8.86
N PRO A 281 20.75 0.70 -7.67
CA PRO A 281 20.13 0.31 -6.40
C PRO A 281 18.89 1.14 -6.05
N ALA A 282 18.13 0.68 -5.04
CA ALA A 282 17.02 1.46 -4.49
C ALA A 282 17.56 2.71 -3.77
N TYR A 283 16.99 3.88 -4.06
CA TYR A 283 17.35 5.13 -3.39
C TYR A 283 17.14 5.01 -1.87
N VAL A 284 18.20 5.31 -1.11
CA VAL A 284 18.19 5.41 0.35
C VAL A 284 18.45 6.88 0.71
N PRO A 285 17.57 7.55 1.47
CA PRO A 285 17.82 8.93 1.89
C PRO A 285 19.06 9.05 2.77
N ALA A 286 19.80 10.15 2.67
CA ALA A 286 21.00 10.41 3.49
C ALA A 286 20.73 10.25 5.00
N SER A 287 19.62 10.76 5.52
CA SER A 287 19.17 10.57 6.91
C SER A 287 18.79 9.13 7.31
N THR A 288 18.80 8.20 6.35
CA THR A 288 18.74 6.75 6.59
C THR A 288 20.10 6.07 6.43
N VAL A 289 21.02 6.61 5.63
CA VAL A 289 22.42 6.17 5.63
C VAL A 289 23.07 6.54 6.98
N VAL A 290 23.03 7.81 7.38
CA VAL A 290 23.56 8.32 8.66
C VAL A 290 22.99 7.54 9.85
N ARG A 291 21.67 7.39 9.92
CA ARG A 291 21.02 6.63 10.99
C ARG A 291 21.51 5.19 11.10
N ARG A 292 21.86 4.54 9.98
CA ARG A 292 22.33 3.14 9.96
C ARG A 292 23.79 3.00 10.38
N VAL A 293 24.63 3.99 10.07
CA VAL A 293 26.01 4.07 10.59
C VAL A 293 25.99 4.28 12.10
N GLN A 294 25.00 5.02 12.61
CA GLN A 294 24.80 5.29 14.05
C GLN A 294 24.01 4.19 14.81
N VAL A 295 23.82 3.00 14.22
CA VAL A 295 23.10 1.90 14.91
C VAL A 295 24.01 1.24 15.95
N PRO A 296 23.56 1.07 17.21
CA PRO A 296 24.37 0.43 18.24
C PRO A 296 24.56 -1.07 17.95
N THR A 297 25.79 -1.48 17.68
CA THR A 297 26.15 -2.85 17.29
C THR A 297 26.22 -3.81 18.47
N GLY A 298 26.80 -3.38 19.60
CA GLY A 298 26.98 -4.17 20.83
C GLY A 298 25.72 -4.41 21.66
N ARG A 299 24.54 -4.56 21.03
CA ARG A 299 23.25 -4.79 21.71
C ARG A 299 22.56 -6.04 21.19
N ARG A 300 22.00 -6.83 22.13
CA ARG A 300 21.03 -7.90 21.85
C ARG A 300 19.62 -7.42 22.19
N GLY A 301 18.66 -7.66 21.31
CA GLY A 301 17.28 -7.23 21.50
C GLY A 301 16.25 -8.32 21.21
N GLY A 302 15.08 -8.15 21.80
CA GLY A 302 13.94 -9.03 21.65
C GLY A 302 12.64 -8.24 21.48
N VAL A 303 11.66 -8.87 20.86
CA VAL A 303 10.45 -8.22 20.36
C VAL A 303 9.21 -9.08 20.67
N ASP A 304 8.21 -8.50 21.36
CA ASP A 304 6.85 -9.02 21.37
C ASP A 304 6.00 -8.30 20.33
N GLY A 305 5.19 -9.06 19.60
CA GLY A 305 4.29 -8.57 18.57
C GLY A 305 2.85 -8.83 18.94
N ASN A 306 1.99 -7.81 18.86
CA ASN A 306 0.56 -7.98 19.13
C ASN A 306 -0.32 -7.34 18.04
N VAL A 307 -1.64 -7.46 18.21
CA VAL A 307 -2.63 -6.91 17.27
C VAL A 307 -2.73 -5.38 17.29
N SER A 308 -2.14 -4.72 18.28
CA SER A 308 -2.30 -3.28 18.59
C SER A 308 -1.04 -2.55 19.08
N ASN A 309 0.02 -3.27 19.44
CA ASN A 309 1.32 -2.76 19.86
C ASN A 309 2.44 -3.68 19.33
N LEU A 310 3.68 -3.21 19.45
CA LEU A 310 4.90 -3.99 19.34
C LEU A 310 5.83 -3.51 20.45
N ALA A 311 6.23 -4.40 21.34
CA ALA A 311 7.14 -4.12 22.44
C ALA A 311 8.55 -4.58 22.03
N VAL A 312 9.56 -3.79 22.35
CA VAL A 312 10.97 -4.10 22.08
C VAL A 312 11.76 -3.80 23.34
N VAL A 313 12.63 -4.72 23.75
CA VAL A 313 13.60 -4.51 24.82
C VAL A 313 14.96 -4.96 24.30
N SER A 314 16.02 -4.29 24.73
CA SER A 314 17.40 -4.63 24.38
C SER A 314 18.32 -4.40 25.55
N ALA A 315 19.38 -5.19 25.64
CA ALA A 315 20.46 -5.06 26.62
C ALA A 315 21.82 -5.06 25.89
N PRO A 316 22.93 -4.74 26.59
CA PRO A 316 24.27 -5.02 26.08
C PRO A 316 24.43 -6.48 25.65
N ALA A 317 25.24 -6.72 24.62
CA ALA A 317 25.60 -8.08 24.21
C ALA A 317 26.42 -8.76 25.32
N GLU A 318 27.60 -8.23 25.62
CA GLU A 318 28.37 -8.62 26.79
C GLU A 318 27.80 -8.01 28.08
N PRO A 319 27.79 -8.74 29.20
CA PRO A 319 27.66 -8.11 30.50
C PRO A 319 28.94 -7.29 30.77
N GLY A 320 28.78 -6.01 31.11
CA GLY A 320 29.91 -5.24 31.64
C GLY A 320 30.44 -5.87 32.94
N PRO A 321 31.72 -5.65 33.30
CA PRO A 321 32.33 -6.26 34.48
C PRO A 321 31.50 -5.99 35.74
N ALA A 322 31.11 -7.05 36.42
CA ALA A 322 30.35 -6.96 37.67
C ALA A 322 31.28 -6.45 38.77
N GLY A 323 31.11 -5.19 39.17
CA GLY A 323 32.04 -4.50 40.05
C GLY A 323 33.08 -3.67 39.32
N GLY A 324 32.65 -2.79 38.40
CA GLY A 324 33.43 -1.60 38.10
C GLY A 324 33.52 -0.73 39.35
N ALA A 325 34.69 -0.70 39.99
CA ALA A 325 34.97 0.21 41.10
C ALA A 325 34.75 1.66 40.64
N ALA A 326 34.37 2.54 41.56
CA ALA A 326 34.20 3.96 41.26
C ALA A 326 35.57 4.57 40.91
N VAL A 327 35.83 4.76 39.62
CA VAL A 327 36.90 5.66 39.16
C VAL A 327 36.48 7.06 39.58
N GLU A 328 37.24 7.67 40.49
CA GLU A 328 36.94 9.02 40.99
C GLU A 328 37.02 10.03 39.84
N ALA A 329 35.86 10.51 39.39
CA ALA A 329 35.79 11.58 38.42
C ALA A 329 36.19 12.90 39.10
N SER A 330 37.31 13.48 38.69
CA SER A 330 37.83 14.72 39.26
C SER A 330 36.78 15.85 39.25
N PRO A 331 36.62 16.64 40.32
CA PRO A 331 35.38 17.37 40.62
C PRO A 331 35.14 18.67 39.83
N HIS A 332 35.64 18.78 38.59
CA HIS A 332 35.62 20.03 37.81
C HIS A 332 35.14 19.86 36.35
N THR A 333 33.88 19.46 36.14
CA THR A 333 33.11 19.78 34.90
C THR A 333 31.59 19.59 35.08
N ALA A 334 31.02 20.21 36.12
CA ALA A 334 29.59 20.11 36.42
C ALA A 334 28.70 20.97 35.49
N VAL A 335 28.35 20.45 34.31
CA VAL A 335 27.29 21.04 33.45
C VAL A 335 26.06 20.15 33.45
N THR A 336 25.05 20.61 34.19
CA THR A 336 23.67 20.12 34.33
C THR A 336 23.12 19.17 33.25
N SER A 337 22.99 17.89 33.60
CA SER A 337 22.02 16.96 32.99
C SER A 337 21.61 15.89 34.03
N PRO A 338 20.37 15.94 34.56
CA PRO A 338 19.96 15.04 35.63
C PRO A 338 19.43 13.70 35.10
N GLY A 339 19.96 12.58 35.59
CA GLY A 339 19.23 11.30 35.54
C GLY A 339 20.05 10.02 35.34
N LEU A 340 20.21 9.28 36.44
CA LEU A 340 20.26 7.81 36.51
C LEU A 340 21.47 7.07 35.91
N VAL A 341 22.21 6.38 36.79
CA VAL A 341 23.14 5.29 36.43
C VAL A 341 22.32 4.10 35.93
N SER A 342 21.99 4.12 34.64
CA SER A 342 21.07 3.15 34.05
C SER A 342 21.72 1.79 33.83
N SER A 343 21.09 0.72 34.32
CA SER A 343 21.29 -0.62 33.76
C SER A 343 21.08 -0.54 32.25
N GLY A 344 22.03 -1.01 31.42
CA GLY A 344 22.04 -0.77 29.97
C GLY A 344 20.85 -1.31 29.14
N VAL A 345 19.81 -1.81 29.80
CA VAL A 345 18.52 -2.24 29.27
C VAL A 345 17.70 -1.02 28.82
N VAL A 346 17.22 -1.05 27.57
CA VAL A 346 16.39 0.01 26.97
C VAL A 346 15.13 -0.61 26.37
N SER A 347 13.98 0.01 26.60
CA SER A 347 12.65 -0.46 26.20
C SER A 347 11.88 0.53 25.32
N SER A 348 11.18 0.03 24.31
CA SER A 348 10.26 0.80 23.47
C SER A 348 8.92 0.09 23.30
N LYS A 349 7.81 0.82 23.48
CA LYS A 349 6.46 0.28 23.31
C LYS A 349 5.72 1.00 22.17
N VAL A 350 5.94 0.54 20.95
CA VAL A 350 5.28 1.07 19.75
C VAL A 350 3.78 0.79 19.82
N THR A 351 2.96 1.82 19.95
CA THR A 351 1.49 1.72 19.83
C THR A 351 0.96 2.51 18.63
N LEU A 352 -0.37 2.63 18.51
CA LEU A 352 -0.99 3.63 17.65
C LEU A 352 -1.37 4.84 18.52
N PRO A 353 -0.87 6.07 18.27
CA PRO A 353 -1.22 7.24 19.07
C PRO A 353 -2.71 7.62 18.90
N PRO A 354 -3.34 8.29 19.89
CA PRO A 354 -4.78 8.57 19.88
C PRO A 354 -5.24 9.34 18.62
N ASP A 355 -4.44 10.32 18.20
CA ASP A 355 -4.74 11.13 17.04
C ASP A 355 -4.68 10.31 15.73
N GLU A 356 -3.75 9.36 15.60
CA GLU A 356 -3.68 8.42 14.47
C GLU A 356 -4.88 7.47 14.48
N ARG A 357 -5.29 6.95 15.65
CA ARG A 357 -6.52 6.14 15.78
C ARG A 357 -7.71 6.90 15.20
N ASP A 358 -7.80 8.19 15.48
CA ASP A 358 -8.89 9.04 15.03
C ASP A 358 -8.73 9.54 13.57
N ARG A 359 -7.50 9.78 13.08
CA ARG A 359 -7.18 9.95 11.65
C ARG A 359 -7.63 8.71 10.86
N ILE A 360 -7.39 7.49 11.36
CA ILE A 360 -7.86 6.24 10.76
C ILE A 360 -9.38 6.11 10.87
N ALA A 361 -10.00 6.41 12.01
CA ALA A 361 -11.46 6.38 12.16
C ALA A 361 -12.16 7.35 11.19
N ARG A 362 -11.65 8.57 11.02
CA ARG A 362 -12.06 9.54 10.00
C ARG A 362 -11.91 8.97 8.58
N ARG A 363 -10.78 8.30 8.26
CA ARG A 363 -10.55 7.63 6.96
C ARG A 363 -11.52 6.46 6.73
N GLU A 364 -11.80 5.63 7.74
CA GLU A 364 -12.81 4.56 7.68
C GLU A 364 -14.22 5.13 7.44
N ARG A 365 -14.62 6.19 8.17
CA ARG A 365 -15.91 6.89 7.99
C ARG A 365 -16.05 7.40 6.54
N LYS A 366 -15.00 7.99 5.96
CA LYS A 366 -14.96 8.42 4.55
C LYS A 366 -15.05 7.23 3.57
N ARG A 367 -14.35 6.11 3.80
CA ARG A 367 -14.46 4.88 2.98
C ARG A 367 -15.88 4.29 3.01
N ARG A 368 -16.50 4.17 4.20
CA ARG A 368 -17.88 3.69 4.36
C ARG A 368 -18.89 4.57 3.61
N ARG A 369 -18.70 5.90 3.60
CA ARG A 369 -19.52 6.83 2.80
C ARG A 369 -19.37 6.58 1.28
N ARG A 370 -18.14 6.39 0.77
CA ARG A 370 -17.90 6.09 -0.66
C ARG A 370 -18.47 4.74 -1.08
N GLN A 371 -18.28 3.69 -0.30
CA GLN A 371 -18.86 2.36 -0.57
C GLN A 371 -20.40 2.37 -0.61
N ARG A 372 -21.05 3.10 0.31
CA ARG A 372 -22.52 3.33 0.25
C ARG A 372 -22.95 4.11 -1.00
N ALA A 373 -22.14 5.04 -1.50
CA ALA A 373 -22.43 5.80 -2.71
C ALA A 373 -22.20 4.98 -4.00
N LEU A 374 -21.21 4.08 -4.02
CA LEU A 374 -21.04 3.08 -5.08
C LEU A 374 -22.28 2.18 -5.18
N GLU A 375 -22.74 1.66 -4.05
CA GLU A 375 -23.91 0.79 -4.01
C GLU A 375 -25.20 1.50 -4.45
N ARG A 376 -25.42 2.76 -4.03
CA ARG A 376 -26.54 3.57 -4.55
C ARG A 376 -26.44 3.79 -6.06
N SER A 377 -25.26 4.16 -6.57
CA SER A 377 -25.06 4.40 -8.01
C SER A 377 -25.22 3.14 -8.85
N ARG A 378 -24.88 1.96 -8.30
CA ARG A 378 -25.12 0.65 -8.91
C ARG A 378 -26.61 0.31 -8.97
N ARG A 379 -27.32 0.48 -7.85
CA ARG A 379 -28.77 0.26 -7.75
C ARG A 379 -29.58 1.17 -8.67
N ALA A 380 -29.21 2.44 -8.77
CA ALA A 380 -29.85 3.40 -9.66
C ALA A 380 -29.79 2.99 -11.14
N SER A 381 -28.66 2.42 -11.58
CA SER A 381 -28.49 1.95 -12.96
C SER A 381 -29.00 0.52 -13.21
N ASN A 382 -29.61 -0.14 -12.20
CA ASN A 382 -30.02 -1.56 -12.24
C ASN A 382 -31.29 -1.79 -11.41
N THR A 383 -32.25 -0.87 -11.42
CA THR A 383 -33.40 -0.85 -10.50
C THR A 383 -34.19 -2.16 -10.48
N THR A 384 -34.47 -2.73 -11.65
CA THR A 384 -35.18 -4.01 -11.85
C THR A 384 -34.51 -5.23 -11.21
N GLN A 385 -33.27 -5.11 -10.73
CA GLN A 385 -32.54 -6.19 -10.06
C GLN A 385 -32.64 -6.14 -8.52
N TYR A 386 -33.33 -5.16 -7.95
CA TYR A 386 -33.40 -4.94 -6.49
C TYR A 386 -34.83 -4.67 -6.02
N GLU A 387 -35.19 -5.24 -4.87
CA GLU A 387 -36.50 -4.97 -4.26
C GLU A 387 -36.60 -3.56 -3.65
N PRO A 388 -37.80 -2.99 -3.52
CA PRO A 388 -38.03 -1.82 -2.67
C PRO A 388 -37.68 -2.11 -1.20
N GLY A 389 -37.05 -1.18 -0.50
CA GLY A 389 -36.75 -1.31 0.93
C GLY A 389 -38.01 -1.26 1.81
N ARG A 390 -37.94 -1.70 3.08
CA ARG A 390 -39.11 -1.72 4.00
C ARG A 390 -39.87 -0.38 4.05
N ARG A 391 -39.15 0.75 4.11
CA ARG A 391 -39.75 2.11 4.08
C ARG A 391 -40.42 2.45 2.74
N GLN A 392 -39.89 1.95 1.62
CA GLN A 392 -40.47 2.14 0.29
C GLN A 392 -41.77 1.33 0.15
N ARG A 393 -41.79 0.05 0.59
CA ARG A 393 -43.01 -0.77 0.63
C ARG A 393 -44.10 -0.17 1.54
N LYS A 394 -43.76 0.27 2.77
CA LYS A 394 -44.74 0.94 3.66
C LYS A 394 -45.30 2.23 3.04
N ARG A 395 -44.48 3.00 2.32
CA ARG A 395 -44.92 4.21 1.60
C ARG A 395 -45.76 3.90 0.35
N GLN A 396 -45.53 2.78 -0.32
CA GLN A 396 -46.33 2.33 -1.46
C GLN A 396 -47.73 1.89 -0.99
N ARG A 397 -47.81 1.00 0.02
CA ARG A 397 -49.09 0.59 0.63
C ARG A 397 -49.92 1.79 1.11
N ARG A 398 -49.30 2.76 1.81
CA ARG A 398 -49.94 4.01 2.25
C ARG A 398 -50.44 4.93 1.12
N ARG A 399 -49.99 4.74 -0.13
CA ARG A 399 -50.52 5.47 -1.28
C ARG A 399 -51.63 4.70 -1.97
N GLN A 400 -51.48 3.39 -2.12
CA GLN A 400 -52.52 2.51 -2.66
C GLN A 400 -53.80 2.59 -1.82
N ALA A 401 -53.69 2.54 -0.49
CA ALA A 401 -54.81 2.72 0.45
C ALA A 401 -55.40 4.15 0.51
N ALA A 402 -54.92 5.07 -0.34
CA ALA A 402 -55.42 6.44 -0.48
C ALA A 402 -55.72 6.78 -1.96
N GLY A 403 -55.88 5.78 -2.82
CA GLY A 403 -56.09 5.96 -4.27
C GLY A 403 -54.91 6.54 -5.05
N LEU A 404 -53.80 6.89 -4.39
CA LEU A 404 -52.72 7.67 -5.01
C LEU A 404 -51.74 6.80 -5.82
N PRO A 405 -51.35 7.22 -7.05
CA PRO A 405 -50.50 6.41 -7.93
C PRO A 405 -49.11 6.11 -7.35
N PRO A 406 -48.47 4.99 -7.72
CA PRO A 406 -47.19 4.57 -7.16
C PRO A 406 -46.07 5.56 -7.51
N LYS A 407 -45.39 6.13 -6.50
CA LYS A 407 -44.26 7.03 -6.76
C LYS A 407 -43.04 6.21 -7.21
N GLN A 408 -42.48 6.59 -8.36
CA GLN A 408 -41.25 6.04 -8.91
C GLN A 408 -40.13 5.94 -7.86
N VAL A 409 -39.39 4.82 -7.87
CA VAL A 409 -38.31 4.53 -6.91
C VAL A 409 -36.96 4.54 -7.64
N PRO A 410 -36.26 5.69 -7.74
CA PRO A 410 -35.01 5.79 -8.51
C PRO A 410 -33.82 5.04 -7.88
N VAL A 411 -33.91 4.66 -6.60
CA VAL A 411 -32.91 3.81 -5.92
C VAL A 411 -33.61 2.81 -5.00
N PRO A 412 -33.78 1.54 -5.38
CA PRO A 412 -34.37 0.52 -4.51
C PRO A 412 -33.50 0.22 -3.29
N GLY A 413 -34.12 0.20 -2.12
CA GLY A 413 -33.45 0.04 -0.82
C GLY A 413 -33.44 -1.37 -0.23
N GLY A 414 -33.98 -2.38 -0.93
CA GLY A 414 -34.09 -3.76 -0.46
C GLY A 414 -32.87 -4.65 -0.77
N PRO A 415 -33.01 -5.98 -0.64
CA PRO A 415 -32.03 -6.93 -1.18
C PRO A 415 -31.99 -6.89 -2.73
N ARG A 416 -31.01 -7.59 -3.30
CA ARG A 416 -30.97 -7.90 -4.74
C ARG A 416 -31.81 -9.16 -4.98
N ILE A 417 -32.56 -9.21 -6.08
CA ILE A 417 -33.46 -10.34 -6.38
C ILE A 417 -32.61 -11.61 -6.61
N ALA A 418 -32.88 -12.64 -5.82
CA ALA A 418 -32.21 -13.94 -5.85
C ALA A 418 -33.15 -15.05 -6.33
N ARG A 419 -32.58 -16.24 -6.55
CA ARG A 419 -33.31 -17.52 -6.62
C ARG A 419 -33.45 -18.09 -5.20
N ALA A 420 -34.16 -19.22 -5.06
CA ALA A 420 -34.29 -19.94 -3.79
C ALA A 420 -32.93 -20.36 -3.18
N ASP A 421 -31.94 -20.69 -4.01
CA ASP A 421 -30.55 -21.00 -3.60
C ASP A 421 -29.73 -19.78 -3.09
N GLY A 422 -30.39 -18.62 -2.89
CA GLY A 422 -29.77 -17.37 -2.47
C GLY A 422 -28.88 -16.70 -3.53
N ARG A 423 -28.68 -17.31 -4.71
CA ARG A 423 -27.83 -16.73 -5.76
C ARG A 423 -28.59 -15.64 -6.53
N PRO A 424 -27.99 -14.46 -6.80
CA PRO A 424 -28.65 -13.39 -7.56
C PRO A 424 -29.11 -13.84 -8.95
N ARG A 425 -30.38 -13.59 -9.32
CA ARG A 425 -30.95 -14.00 -10.63
C ARG A 425 -30.11 -13.50 -11.82
N ARG A 426 -29.49 -12.32 -11.67
CA ARG A 426 -28.45 -11.78 -12.55
C ARG A 426 -27.22 -11.45 -11.71
N ALA A 427 -26.05 -11.94 -12.12
CA ALA A 427 -24.79 -11.75 -11.39
C ALA A 427 -24.23 -10.33 -11.55
N TYR A 428 -23.61 -9.78 -10.49
CA TYR A 428 -23.06 -8.40 -10.46
C TYR A 428 -22.11 -8.04 -11.60
N ARG A 429 -21.44 -9.02 -12.23
CA ARG A 429 -20.57 -8.81 -13.40
C ARG A 429 -21.33 -8.45 -14.69
N ARG A 430 -22.66 -8.58 -14.70
CA ARG A 430 -23.58 -8.17 -15.77
C ARG A 430 -24.40 -6.91 -15.39
N ASP A 431 -23.97 -6.13 -14.40
CA ASP A 431 -24.62 -4.85 -14.05
C ASP A 431 -24.24 -3.73 -15.01
N THR A 432 -25.22 -2.89 -15.35
CA THR A 432 -24.99 -1.65 -16.09
C THR A 432 -24.31 -0.64 -15.16
N LEU A 433 -23.07 -0.23 -15.48
CA LEU A 433 -22.27 0.66 -14.65
C LEU A 433 -22.17 2.06 -15.24
N SER A 434 -22.93 3.01 -14.67
CA SER A 434 -22.92 4.43 -15.04
C SER A 434 -21.55 5.10 -14.88
N GLY A 435 -21.32 6.19 -15.61
CA GLY A 435 -20.08 6.98 -15.51
C GLY A 435 -19.78 7.41 -14.07
N SER A 436 -20.79 7.85 -13.31
CA SER A 436 -20.63 8.21 -11.90
C SER A 436 -20.21 7.05 -11.00
N TYR A 437 -20.67 5.81 -11.25
CA TYR A 437 -20.15 4.62 -10.56
C TYR A 437 -18.67 4.40 -10.87
N ARG A 438 -18.29 4.41 -12.16
CA ARG A 438 -16.89 4.22 -12.60
C ARG A 438 -15.97 5.26 -11.97
N ARG A 439 -16.39 6.54 -12.00
CA ARG A 439 -15.66 7.65 -11.39
C ARG A 439 -15.48 7.48 -9.88
N LEU A 440 -16.53 7.07 -9.16
CA LEU A 440 -16.42 6.85 -7.72
C LEU A 440 -15.55 5.62 -7.37
N ARG A 441 -15.53 4.58 -8.22
CA ARG A 441 -14.73 3.36 -8.03
C ARG A 441 -13.24 3.68 -8.13
N ALA A 442 -12.85 4.43 -9.17
CA ALA A 442 -11.48 4.92 -9.34
C ALA A 442 -11.04 5.79 -8.15
N ARG A 443 -11.90 6.71 -7.67
CA ARG A 443 -11.61 7.55 -6.48
C ARG A 443 -11.43 6.74 -5.18
N ASP A 444 -12.16 5.64 -4.97
CA ASP A 444 -11.93 4.77 -3.79
C ASP A 444 -10.66 3.91 -3.95
N ALA A 445 -10.34 3.44 -5.16
CA ALA A 445 -9.10 2.72 -5.46
C ALA A 445 -7.85 3.60 -5.23
N ALA A 446 -7.85 4.84 -5.75
CA ALA A 446 -6.77 5.81 -5.53
C ALA A 446 -6.66 6.27 -4.05
N ALA A 447 -7.74 6.18 -3.28
CA ALA A 447 -7.70 6.37 -1.83
C ALA A 447 -7.10 5.15 -1.11
N ALA A 448 -7.44 3.93 -1.54
CA ALA A 448 -6.88 2.70 -0.99
C ALA A 448 -5.37 2.56 -1.25
N GLN A 449 -4.91 2.88 -2.47
CA GLN A 449 -3.48 2.88 -2.83
C GLN A 449 -2.67 3.84 -1.95
N ARG A 450 -3.15 5.08 -1.72
CA ARG A 450 -2.50 6.03 -0.81
C ARG A 450 -2.47 5.56 0.65
N ILE A 451 -3.52 4.88 1.12
CA ILE A 451 -3.54 4.28 2.47
C ILE A 451 -2.52 3.14 2.58
N ALA A 452 -2.38 2.29 1.57
CA ALA A 452 -1.39 1.21 1.54
C ALA A 452 0.05 1.76 1.54
N GLN A 453 0.34 2.78 0.72
CA GLN A 453 1.65 3.44 0.69
C GLN A 453 1.97 4.10 2.04
N SER A 454 1.02 4.86 2.60
CA SER A 454 1.18 5.51 3.92
C SER A 454 1.52 4.52 5.03
N ARG A 455 0.97 3.30 4.99
CA ARG A 455 1.31 2.21 5.94
C ARG A 455 2.71 1.67 5.71
N LYS A 456 3.13 1.48 4.46
CA LYS A 456 4.49 1.02 4.13
C LYS A 456 5.55 2.05 4.54
N THR A 457 5.26 3.35 4.41
CA THR A 457 6.12 4.43 4.91
C THR A 457 6.19 4.42 6.44
N ARG A 458 5.04 4.41 7.14
CA ARG A 458 4.98 4.32 8.62
C ARG A 458 5.81 3.14 9.14
N ALA A 459 5.56 1.94 8.60
CA ALA A 459 6.25 0.72 9.01
C ALA A 459 7.77 0.81 8.85
N ARG A 460 8.26 1.40 7.75
CA ARG A 460 9.70 1.62 7.51
C ARG A 460 10.31 2.67 8.45
N GLN A 461 9.60 3.77 8.70
CA GLN A 461 10.06 4.80 9.64
C GLN A 461 10.19 4.24 11.05
N THR A 462 9.14 3.57 11.54
CA THR A 462 9.14 2.93 12.86
C THR A 462 10.18 1.81 12.96
N ALA A 463 10.38 0.99 11.93
CA ALA A 463 11.48 0.01 11.89
C ALA A 463 12.86 0.67 12.00
N GLY A 464 13.10 1.75 11.24
CA GLY A 464 14.30 2.56 11.32
C GLY A 464 14.58 3.15 12.70
N GLN A 465 13.52 3.52 13.44
CA GLN A 465 13.62 4.04 14.80
C GLN A 465 13.85 2.92 15.83
N ILE A 466 13.22 1.75 15.67
CA ILE A 466 13.49 0.58 16.53
C ILE A 466 14.97 0.18 16.43
N VAL A 467 15.50 0.01 15.22
CA VAL A 467 16.88 -0.45 15.01
C VAL A 467 17.90 0.58 15.50
N ALA A 468 17.64 1.88 15.35
CA ALA A 468 18.51 2.94 15.86
C ALA A 468 18.61 2.97 17.41
N VAL A 469 17.58 2.52 18.13
CA VAL A 469 17.57 2.48 19.61
C VAL A 469 18.07 1.13 20.14
N HIS A 470 17.62 0.03 19.54
CA HIS A 470 17.78 -1.32 20.09
C HIS A 470 18.93 -2.14 19.48
N GLY A 471 19.53 -1.64 18.39
CA GLY A 471 20.49 -2.38 17.58
C GLY A 471 19.83 -3.22 16.48
N PRO A 472 20.63 -3.85 15.60
CA PRO A 472 20.13 -4.54 14.42
C PRO A 472 19.92 -6.04 14.64
N ASN A 473 20.34 -6.57 15.80
CA ASN A 473 20.30 -7.97 16.19
C ASN A 473 19.12 -8.22 17.13
N LEU A 474 18.00 -8.65 16.55
CA LEU A 474 16.71 -8.79 17.23
C LEU A 474 16.16 -10.22 17.12
N VAL A 475 15.42 -10.67 18.13
CA VAL A 475 14.63 -11.92 18.08
C VAL A 475 13.15 -11.61 18.26
N ILE A 476 12.27 -12.33 17.54
CA ILE A 476 10.82 -12.22 17.66
C ILE A 476 10.17 -13.60 17.62
N GLU A 477 9.05 -13.78 18.31
CA GLU A 477 8.24 -15.00 18.18
C GLU A 477 7.77 -15.25 16.73
N ASP A 478 7.79 -16.51 16.28
CA ASP A 478 7.16 -16.92 15.01
C ASP A 478 5.64 -17.05 15.15
N CYS A 479 5.00 -15.90 15.30
CA CYS A 479 3.54 -15.81 15.38
C CYS A 479 2.89 -15.91 14.00
N ARG A 480 1.97 -16.86 13.81
CA ARG A 480 1.17 -17.04 12.58
C ARG A 480 0.21 -15.85 12.33
N ILE A 481 0.74 -14.73 11.82
CA ILE A 481 0.02 -13.46 11.54
C ILE A 481 -1.25 -13.66 10.69
N SER A 482 -1.27 -14.66 9.80
CA SER A 482 -2.45 -15.04 9.02
C SER A 482 -3.64 -15.44 9.89
N GLY A 483 -3.41 -16.13 11.02
CA GLY A 483 -4.42 -16.46 12.03
C GLY A 483 -4.95 -15.20 12.74
N TRP A 484 -4.06 -14.27 13.12
CA TRP A 484 -4.46 -12.99 13.71
C TRP A 484 -5.35 -12.15 12.78
N PHE A 485 -5.14 -12.21 11.46
CA PHE A 485 -6.02 -11.53 10.50
C PHE A 485 -7.40 -12.21 10.36
N ARG A 486 -7.52 -13.52 10.61
CA ARG A 486 -8.80 -14.22 10.67
C ARG A 486 -9.60 -13.82 11.92
N LEU A 487 -8.96 -13.83 13.10
CA LEU A 487 -9.60 -13.55 14.40
C LEU A 487 -9.83 -12.04 14.64
N TRP A 488 -8.79 -11.22 14.45
CA TRP A 488 -8.76 -9.81 14.86
C TRP A 488 -8.50 -8.86 13.68
N GLY A 489 -8.85 -9.26 12.46
CA GLY A 489 -8.52 -8.53 11.22
C GLY A 489 -8.86 -7.04 11.19
N ARG A 490 -9.79 -6.53 12.02
CA ARG A 490 -10.03 -5.08 12.18
C ARG A 490 -8.96 -4.36 12.98
N ALA A 491 -8.39 -4.96 14.02
CA ALA A 491 -7.28 -4.43 14.79
C ALA A 491 -5.96 -4.56 14.01
N CYS A 492 -5.69 -5.75 13.46
CA CYS A 492 -4.54 -6.03 12.61
C CYS A 492 -4.51 -5.11 11.38
N ALA A 493 -5.66 -4.78 10.77
CA ALA A 493 -5.73 -3.82 9.67
C ALA A 493 -5.65 -2.34 10.09
N ARG A 494 -5.48 -2.00 11.37
CA ARG A 494 -5.20 -0.65 11.88
C ARG A 494 -3.73 -0.47 12.22
N PHE A 495 -3.18 -1.32 13.09
CA PHE A 495 -1.77 -1.29 13.49
C PHE A 495 -0.83 -1.87 12.43
N THR A 496 -1.31 -2.84 11.65
CA THR A 496 -0.56 -3.54 10.59
C THR A 496 0.75 -4.19 11.08
N PRO A 497 0.70 -5.06 12.12
CA PRO A 497 1.89 -5.64 12.76
C PRO A 497 2.77 -6.38 11.74
N GLY A 498 2.19 -7.22 10.88
CA GLY A 498 2.96 -7.90 9.83
C GLY A 498 3.70 -6.96 8.87
N MET A 499 3.18 -5.75 8.58
CA MET A 499 3.91 -4.78 7.76
C MET A 499 5.08 -4.14 8.51
N LEU A 500 4.94 -3.93 9.83
CA LEU A 500 6.02 -3.44 10.71
C LEU A 500 7.11 -4.50 10.87
N ILE A 501 6.72 -5.75 11.13
CA ILE A 501 7.62 -6.90 11.30
C ILE A 501 8.44 -7.16 10.02
N THR A 502 7.84 -7.11 8.83
CA THR A 502 8.59 -7.21 7.55
C THR A 502 9.45 -5.97 7.27
N ALA A 503 9.09 -4.80 7.79
CA ALA A 503 9.95 -3.61 7.69
C ALA A 503 11.14 -3.68 8.66
N LEU A 504 10.96 -4.27 9.84
CA LEU A 504 12.00 -4.50 10.84
C LEU A 504 13.03 -5.51 10.34
N ASP A 505 12.57 -6.67 9.85
CA ASP A 505 13.38 -7.70 9.18
C ASP A 505 14.31 -7.13 8.09
N HIS A 506 13.76 -6.24 7.24
CA HIS A 506 14.52 -5.54 6.20
C HIS A 506 15.51 -4.52 6.78
N GLU A 507 15.15 -3.79 7.83
CA GLU A 507 16.03 -2.74 8.39
C GLU A 507 17.17 -3.34 9.22
N CYS A 508 16.94 -4.44 9.95
CA CYS A 508 17.99 -5.25 10.59
C CYS A 508 19.07 -5.65 9.57
N ARG A 509 18.69 -6.37 8.49
CA ARG A 509 19.64 -6.77 7.44
C ARG A 509 20.33 -5.59 6.77
N ALA A 510 19.59 -4.51 6.52
CA ALA A 510 20.13 -3.30 5.89
C ALA A 510 20.97 -2.42 6.84
N SER A 511 21.17 -2.87 8.08
CA SER A 511 22.03 -2.27 9.12
C SER A 511 23.02 -3.30 9.70
N GLY A 512 23.36 -4.35 8.93
CA GLY A 512 24.38 -5.35 9.28
C GLY A 512 23.94 -6.47 10.25
N GLY A 513 22.69 -6.46 10.74
CA GLY A 513 22.19 -7.48 11.69
C GLY A 513 21.06 -8.36 11.14
N ARG A 514 20.32 -9.00 12.04
CA ARG A 514 19.30 -10.02 11.71
C ARG A 514 18.09 -9.97 12.65
N LEU A 515 16.91 -10.35 12.12
CA LEU A 515 15.69 -10.59 12.89
C LEU A 515 15.39 -12.10 12.94
N LEU A 516 15.76 -12.77 14.03
CA LEU A 516 15.57 -14.21 14.23
C LEU A 516 14.13 -14.55 14.66
N ARG A 517 13.74 -15.82 14.48
CA ARG A 517 12.36 -16.33 14.69
C ARG A 517 12.35 -17.43 15.74
N ALA A 518 11.74 -17.20 16.89
CA ALA A 518 11.65 -18.19 17.97
C ALA A 518 10.30 -18.94 17.96
N ALA A 519 10.30 -20.27 18.05
CA ALA A 519 9.05 -21.04 18.13
C ALA A 519 8.30 -20.79 19.45
N THR A 520 7.08 -20.27 19.35
CA THR A 520 6.21 -19.91 20.49
C THR A 520 5.94 -21.05 21.48
N ARG A 521 5.87 -22.30 20.99
CA ARG A 521 5.70 -23.50 21.83
C ARG A 521 6.96 -23.83 22.66
N ALA A 522 8.15 -23.60 22.13
CA ALA A 522 9.42 -24.00 22.74
C ALA A 522 9.89 -23.00 23.81
N THR A 523 9.75 -21.70 23.55
CA THR A 523 10.19 -20.65 24.47
C THR A 523 9.08 -20.13 25.39
N ALA A 524 7.83 -20.13 24.91
CA ALA A 524 6.64 -19.67 25.65
C ALA A 524 6.85 -18.35 26.43
N LEU A 525 7.49 -17.37 25.80
CA LEU A 525 8.09 -16.19 26.45
C LEU A 525 7.07 -15.39 27.29
N SER A 526 5.84 -15.25 26.80
CA SER A 526 4.76 -14.57 27.53
C SER A 526 4.34 -15.27 28.83
N GLN A 527 4.69 -16.54 29.04
CA GLN A 527 4.44 -17.31 30.28
C GLN A 527 5.66 -17.41 31.20
N HIS A 528 6.89 -17.27 30.72
CA HIS A 528 8.07 -17.33 31.58
C HIS A 528 8.43 -15.96 32.21
N CYS A 529 9.41 -16.01 33.12
CA CYS A 529 10.07 -14.88 33.77
C CYS A 529 11.57 -14.96 33.43
N PRO A 530 12.33 -13.85 33.37
CA PRO A 530 13.78 -13.90 33.20
C PRO A 530 14.57 -14.68 34.26
N CYS A 531 13.97 -15.01 35.42
CA CYS A 531 14.58 -15.92 36.40
C CYS A 531 14.33 -17.42 36.11
N GLY A 532 13.68 -17.78 35.00
CA GLY A 532 13.29 -19.16 34.65
C GLY A 532 11.90 -19.58 35.16
N ARG A 533 11.38 -18.98 36.25
CA ARG A 533 10.08 -19.36 36.81
C ARG A 533 8.95 -19.19 35.78
N ARG A 534 8.21 -20.27 35.53
CA ARG A 534 6.99 -20.24 34.72
C ARG A 534 5.84 -19.66 35.53
N VAL A 535 5.16 -18.67 34.96
CA VAL A 535 3.97 -18.01 35.51
C VAL A 535 2.84 -18.15 34.50
N PRO A 536 1.92 -19.13 34.66
CA PRO A 536 0.81 -19.33 33.74
C PRO A 536 -0.07 -18.08 33.59
N LYS A 537 -0.18 -17.57 32.36
CA LYS A 537 -0.90 -16.33 32.02
C LYS A 537 -1.88 -16.57 30.87
N HIS A 538 -3.12 -16.08 30.99
CA HIS A 538 -4.05 -15.99 29.87
C HIS A 538 -3.86 -14.68 29.10
N LEU A 539 -4.25 -14.62 27.81
CA LEU A 539 -4.02 -13.49 26.90
C LEU A 539 -4.56 -12.13 27.38
N SER A 540 -5.54 -12.15 28.29
CA SER A 540 -6.13 -10.98 28.96
C SER A 540 -5.26 -10.38 30.07
N VAL A 541 -4.41 -11.18 30.72
CA VAL A 541 -3.50 -10.72 31.77
C VAL A 541 -2.37 -9.92 31.11
N ARG A 542 -2.21 -8.64 31.46
CA ARG A 542 -1.24 -7.72 30.84
C ARG A 542 -0.07 -7.33 31.72
N THR A 543 -0.18 -7.48 33.04
CA THR A 543 0.95 -7.37 33.96
C THR A 543 1.55 -8.76 34.18
N HIS A 544 2.87 -8.86 34.21
CA HIS A 544 3.57 -10.00 34.77
C HIS A 544 3.87 -9.70 36.24
N HIS A 545 3.62 -10.68 37.09
CA HIS A 545 4.13 -10.75 38.46
C HIS A 545 4.85 -12.09 38.60
N CYS A 546 6.00 -12.11 39.26
CA CYS A 546 6.76 -13.32 39.60
C CYS A 546 7.05 -13.26 41.11
N ARG A 547 6.11 -13.75 41.93
CA ARG A 547 6.15 -13.55 43.39
C ARG A 547 7.30 -14.35 44.03
N ILE A 548 7.83 -13.85 45.14
CA ILE A 548 8.90 -14.55 45.87
C ILE A 548 8.34 -15.78 46.61
N GLU A 549 7.11 -15.72 47.13
CA GLU A 549 6.37 -16.86 47.69
C GLU A 549 6.23 -18.04 46.71
N ASP A 550 6.13 -17.75 45.41
CA ASP A 550 6.12 -18.74 44.32
C ASP A 550 7.53 -19.28 43.99
N GLY A 551 8.57 -19.00 44.79
CA GLY A 551 9.96 -19.27 44.37
C GLY A 551 10.37 -18.47 43.12
N GLY A 552 9.82 -17.27 42.97
CA GLY A 552 10.13 -16.31 41.91
C GLY A 552 11.11 -15.21 42.35
N CYS A 553 11.32 -14.22 41.48
CA CYS A 553 12.33 -13.16 41.68
C CYS A 553 11.76 -11.79 42.11
N GLY A 554 10.48 -11.70 42.48
CA GLY A 554 9.79 -10.46 42.81
C GLY A 554 9.35 -9.63 41.59
N LEU A 555 9.90 -9.87 40.40
CA LEU A 555 9.69 -9.04 39.20
C LEU A 555 8.21 -8.79 38.91
N THR A 556 7.85 -7.51 38.86
CA THR A 556 6.60 -7.00 38.32
C THR A 556 6.89 -6.08 37.13
N GLY A 557 6.08 -6.17 36.08
CA GLY A 557 6.22 -5.35 34.87
C GLY A 557 5.13 -5.64 33.84
N ASP A 558 5.17 -4.99 32.68
CA ASP A 558 4.23 -5.28 31.60
C ASP A 558 4.63 -6.57 30.87
N ARG A 559 3.66 -7.47 30.66
CA ARG A 559 3.88 -8.79 30.08
C ARG A 559 4.42 -8.73 28.64
N ASP A 560 3.99 -7.75 27.84
CA ASP A 560 4.45 -7.61 26.45
C ASP A 560 5.93 -7.14 26.45
N LEU A 561 6.32 -6.23 27.38
CA LEU A 561 7.72 -5.83 27.60
C LEU A 561 8.59 -6.95 28.19
N VAL A 562 8.12 -7.71 29.19
CA VAL A 562 8.88 -8.83 29.77
C VAL A 562 9.10 -9.95 28.74
N ALA A 563 8.10 -10.26 27.90
CA ALA A 563 8.27 -11.22 26.81
C ALA A 563 9.31 -10.73 25.77
N ALA A 564 9.30 -9.43 25.43
CA ALA A 564 10.30 -8.81 24.58
C ALA A 564 11.71 -8.82 25.22
N ALA A 565 11.80 -8.64 26.54
CA ALA A 565 13.07 -8.73 27.26
C ALA A 565 13.64 -10.14 27.25
N LEU A 566 12.80 -11.16 27.52
CA LEU A 566 13.21 -12.55 27.49
C LEU A 566 13.59 -13.03 26.08
N ALA A 567 12.93 -12.49 25.03
CA ALA A 567 13.33 -12.73 23.63
C ALA A 567 14.79 -12.32 23.33
N ALA A 568 15.35 -11.32 24.03
CA ALA A 568 16.74 -10.88 23.80
C ALA A 568 17.80 -11.92 24.23
N PHE A 569 17.38 -12.94 24.99
CA PHE A 569 18.19 -14.04 25.51
C PHE A 569 17.79 -15.38 24.86
N VAL A 570 17.17 -15.33 23.67
CA VAL A 570 16.83 -16.53 22.90
C VAL A 570 17.93 -16.86 21.89
N HIS A 571 18.51 -18.04 22.04
CA HIS A 571 19.53 -18.59 21.15
C HIS A 571 18.88 -19.66 20.25
N LEU A 572 19.32 -19.77 19.00
CA LEU A 572 18.89 -20.77 18.03
C LEU A 572 20.12 -21.58 17.62
N GLN A 573 20.00 -22.91 17.58
CA GLN A 573 21.06 -23.78 17.06
C GLN A 573 21.10 -23.71 15.52
N ASP A 574 19.93 -23.66 14.87
CA ASP A 574 19.78 -23.28 13.47
C ASP A 574 18.97 -21.97 13.35
N PRO A 575 19.58 -20.87 12.88
CA PRO A 575 18.86 -19.62 12.57
C PRO A 575 17.70 -19.75 11.58
N CYS A 576 17.63 -20.84 10.80
CA CYS A 576 16.58 -21.12 9.82
C CYS A 576 15.42 -21.97 10.39
N ASP A 577 15.61 -22.75 11.45
CA ASP A 577 14.54 -23.47 12.17
C ASP A 577 14.20 -22.83 13.53
N PRO A 578 13.03 -22.17 13.65
CA PRO A 578 12.50 -21.67 14.91
C PRO A 578 12.37 -22.70 16.03
N SER A 579 12.27 -24.00 15.73
CA SER A 579 12.12 -25.05 16.75
C SER A 579 13.37 -25.25 17.60
N THR A 580 14.55 -24.88 17.08
CA THR A 580 15.83 -24.90 17.80
C THR A 580 15.96 -23.81 18.88
N ALA A 581 15.00 -22.89 18.96
CA ALA A 581 15.04 -21.77 19.91
C ALA A 581 15.02 -22.25 21.38
N ARG A 582 16.00 -21.79 22.18
CA ARG A 582 16.10 -21.98 23.63
C ARG A 582 16.34 -20.65 24.32
N VAL A 583 15.93 -20.52 25.58
CA VAL A 583 16.14 -19.31 26.39
C VAL A 583 17.36 -19.54 27.29
N ASP A 584 18.33 -18.63 27.24
CA ASP A 584 19.39 -18.55 28.24
C ASP A 584 18.86 -17.86 29.50
N TYR A 585 18.37 -18.67 30.43
CA TYR A 585 17.85 -18.20 31.72
C TYR A 585 18.94 -17.74 32.69
N GLU A 586 20.21 -18.12 32.48
CA GLU A 586 21.30 -17.68 33.36
C GLU A 586 21.68 -16.24 33.02
N SER A 587 21.99 -15.95 31.74
CA SER A 587 22.19 -14.57 31.28
C SER A 587 20.96 -13.71 31.52
N SER A 588 19.74 -14.21 31.28
CA SER A 588 18.54 -13.38 31.52
C SER A 588 18.31 -13.10 33.00
N ARG A 589 18.64 -14.02 33.92
CA ARG A 589 18.61 -13.74 35.36
C ARG A 589 19.71 -12.75 35.76
N ARG A 590 20.93 -12.94 35.25
CA ARG A 590 22.09 -12.07 35.52
C ARG A 590 21.84 -10.62 35.06
N VAL A 591 21.23 -10.42 33.89
CA VAL A 591 21.03 -9.08 33.29
C VAL A 591 19.64 -8.47 33.59
N LEU A 592 18.59 -9.29 33.78
CA LEU A 592 17.19 -8.83 33.97
C LEU A 592 16.58 -9.21 35.34
N CYS A 593 17.36 -9.70 36.30
CA CYS A 593 16.92 -9.84 37.70
C CYS A 593 17.91 -9.25 38.71
N ALA A 594 19.22 -9.28 38.45
CA ALA A 594 20.25 -8.62 39.28
C ALA A 594 20.56 -7.16 38.84
N GLY A 595 19.80 -6.58 37.92
CA GLY A 595 20.01 -5.21 37.44
C GLY A 595 19.46 -4.16 38.41
N GLY A 596 20.17 -3.03 38.51
CA GLY A 596 19.80 -1.89 39.37
C GLY A 596 18.51 -1.16 38.99
N PRO A 597 18.14 -0.08 39.71
CA PRO A 597 16.77 0.46 39.78
C PRO A 597 16.13 0.95 38.48
N GLY A 598 16.89 1.13 37.38
CA GLY A 598 16.32 1.41 36.05
C GLY A 598 15.58 0.22 35.40
N LEU A 599 15.92 -1.02 35.79
CA LEU A 599 15.40 -2.25 35.20
C LEU A 599 13.88 -2.44 35.39
N PRO A 600 13.29 -2.28 36.61
CA PRO A 600 11.83 -2.31 36.80
C PRO A 600 11.07 -1.29 35.94
N GLY A 601 11.64 -0.09 35.74
CA GLY A 601 11.08 0.94 34.85
C GLY A 601 11.08 0.47 33.39
N ALA A 602 12.21 -0.02 32.90
CA ALA A 602 12.35 -0.55 31.54
C ALA A 602 11.42 -1.73 31.23
N LEU A 603 11.06 -2.54 32.23
CA LEU A 603 10.12 -3.66 32.07
C LEU A 603 8.66 -3.29 32.34
N SER A 604 8.38 -2.11 32.89
CA SER A 604 7.01 -1.60 33.12
C SER A 604 6.52 -0.70 31.99
N GLU A 605 7.37 0.18 31.48
CA GLU A 605 7.01 1.16 30.45
C GLU A 605 8.10 1.40 29.39
N SER A 606 7.95 2.46 28.59
CA SER A 606 8.79 2.74 27.41
C SER A 606 9.86 3.77 27.75
N THR A 607 11.06 3.32 28.17
CA THR A 607 12.16 4.22 28.54
C THR A 607 12.74 4.98 27.36
N ALA A 608 12.69 4.41 26.15
CA ALA A 608 12.91 5.14 24.91
C ALA A 608 11.57 5.51 24.25
N PRO A 609 11.25 6.82 24.10
CA PRO A 609 10.10 7.26 23.34
C PRO A 609 10.42 7.23 21.84
N ILE A 610 10.13 6.12 21.15
CA ILE A 610 10.20 6.07 19.67
C ILE A 610 9.32 7.21 19.10
N PRO A 611 9.91 8.24 18.44
CA PRO A 611 9.14 9.42 18.09
C PRO A 611 8.09 9.09 17.03
N THR A 612 6.80 9.19 17.37
CA THR A 612 5.76 8.99 16.36
C THR A 612 5.98 9.97 15.20
N PRO A 613 6.13 9.50 13.94
CA PRO A 613 6.63 10.33 12.84
C PRO A 613 5.91 11.68 12.76
N GLY A 614 6.69 12.75 12.95
CA GLY A 614 6.21 14.01 13.53
C GLY A 614 5.00 14.63 12.84
N THR A 615 4.13 15.26 13.64
CA THR A 615 3.06 16.12 13.12
C THR A 615 3.64 17.48 12.73
N SER A 616 4.52 17.50 11.72
CA SER A 616 5.04 18.73 11.13
C SER A 616 3.93 19.50 10.41
N THR A 617 3.48 20.58 11.04
CA THR A 617 3.17 21.87 10.41
C THR A 617 2.69 21.85 8.96
N ARG A 618 1.47 21.34 8.72
CA ARG A 618 0.65 21.50 7.49
C ARG A 618 1.31 21.17 6.13
N ALA A 619 2.54 20.65 6.11
CA ALA A 619 3.28 20.32 4.90
C ALA A 619 2.55 19.25 4.09
N GLY A 620 2.56 19.40 2.76
CA GLY A 620 1.63 18.71 1.88
C GLY A 620 1.78 17.18 1.87
N ALA A 621 0.99 16.47 2.70
CA ALA A 621 0.71 15.04 2.58
C ALA A 621 -0.18 14.72 1.34
N GLY A 622 0.15 15.35 0.22
CA GLY A 622 -0.54 15.40 -1.06
C GLY A 622 0.24 14.70 -2.18
N THR A 623 0.98 13.64 -1.86
CA THR A 623 1.63 12.72 -2.83
C THR A 623 0.56 12.15 -3.78
N GLY A 624 0.31 12.88 -4.86
CA GLY A 624 -1.00 12.81 -5.51
C GLY A 624 -1.24 13.76 -6.68
N ASN A 625 -0.26 14.57 -7.11
CA ASN A 625 -0.25 15.19 -8.44
C ASN A 625 -1.51 16.04 -8.74
N ALA A 626 -1.99 16.79 -7.73
CA ALA A 626 -3.03 17.79 -7.92
C ALA A 626 -2.47 18.98 -8.73
N ALA A 627 -3.31 19.61 -9.55
CA ALA A 627 -2.98 20.93 -10.08
C ALA A 627 -2.94 21.94 -8.93
N ALA A 628 -2.16 23.00 -9.08
CA ALA A 628 -2.22 24.14 -8.17
C ALA A 628 -3.67 24.64 -8.10
N THR A 629 -4.17 24.88 -6.89
CA THR A 629 -5.32 25.76 -6.69
C THR A 629 -4.90 27.15 -7.16
N PRO A 630 -5.72 27.89 -7.95
CA PRO A 630 -5.43 29.30 -8.21
C PRO A 630 -5.30 30.06 -6.89
N THR A 631 -4.41 31.06 -6.87
CA THR A 631 -4.34 32.06 -5.80
C THR A 631 -5.68 32.80 -5.68
N GLU A 632 -5.94 33.35 -4.48
CA GLU A 632 -7.20 34.03 -4.19
C GLU A 632 -7.33 35.36 -4.93
N ARG A 633 -7.83 35.31 -6.17
CA ARG A 633 -8.44 36.49 -6.79
C ARG A 633 -9.70 36.86 -5.99
N ARG A 634 -9.51 37.77 -5.04
CA ARG A 634 -10.53 38.60 -4.39
C ARG A 634 -11.54 39.02 -5.48
N ARG A 635 -12.79 38.55 -5.38
CA ARG A 635 -13.86 38.89 -6.33
C ARG A 635 -14.86 39.78 -5.63
N GLU A 636 -14.91 41.04 -6.06
CA GLU A 636 -15.92 42.00 -5.64
C GLU A 636 -17.34 41.53 -6.04
N PRO A 637 -18.36 41.88 -5.27
CA PRO A 637 -19.74 41.45 -5.50
C PRO A 637 -20.43 42.28 -6.61
N ARG A 638 -20.00 42.13 -7.87
CA ARG A 638 -20.75 42.73 -9.00
C ARG A 638 -22.16 42.13 -9.07
N ARG A 639 -23.15 43.01 -8.99
CA ARG A 639 -24.60 42.72 -8.93
C ARG A 639 -25.04 41.83 -10.10
N ARG A 640 -25.99 40.92 -9.86
CA ARG A 640 -26.76 40.23 -10.91
C ARG A 640 -28.24 40.59 -10.79
N ASN A 641 -28.83 41.01 -11.91
CA ASN A 641 -30.25 41.35 -11.98
C ASN A 641 -31.16 40.11 -11.92
N ARG A 642 -32.45 40.36 -11.67
CA ARG A 642 -33.51 39.41 -11.31
C ARG A 642 -33.99 38.52 -12.47
N ARG A 643 -34.92 37.61 -12.12
CA ARG A 643 -35.74 36.69 -12.95
C ARG A 643 -34.99 35.38 -13.29
N VAL A 644 -35.55 34.17 -13.18
CA VAL A 644 -36.95 33.72 -12.94
C VAL A 644 -37.02 32.58 -11.89
N ALA A 645 -38.18 32.45 -11.22
CA ALA A 645 -38.68 31.32 -10.41
C ALA A 645 -37.92 30.91 -9.11
N SER A 646 -38.68 30.40 -8.14
CA SER A 646 -38.21 30.10 -6.77
C SER A 646 -38.94 28.93 -6.12
N ALA A 647 -38.34 28.34 -5.08
CA ALA A 647 -39.02 27.49 -4.11
C ALA A 647 -38.39 27.73 -2.72
N ARG A 648 -39.09 28.49 -1.87
CA ARG A 648 -38.61 28.90 -0.54
C ARG A 648 -38.71 27.76 0.49
N ARG A 649 -37.93 27.91 1.58
CA ARG A 649 -38.24 27.28 2.87
C ARG A 649 -39.23 28.17 3.63
N THR A 650 -40.05 27.56 4.47
CA THR A 650 -40.66 28.22 5.64
C THR A 650 -40.43 27.38 6.89
N ARG A 651 -40.05 28.04 7.97
CA ARG A 651 -40.47 27.73 9.34
C ARG A 651 -41.34 28.91 9.75
N THR A 652 -42.36 28.65 10.55
CA THR A 652 -43.14 29.67 11.25
C THR A 652 -43.39 29.19 12.67
N SER A 653 -43.57 30.15 13.56
CA SER A 653 -43.90 29.98 14.98
C SER A 653 -44.81 31.14 15.35
N THR A 654 -45.89 30.87 16.08
CA THR A 654 -46.79 31.88 16.63
C THR A 654 -47.36 31.40 17.96
N ALA A 655 -47.52 32.36 18.86
CA ALA A 655 -47.98 32.38 20.26
C ALA A 655 -48.15 33.89 20.62
N PRO A 656 -48.76 34.34 21.74
CA PRO A 656 -49.15 33.64 22.98
C PRO A 656 -50.71 33.42 23.00
N THR A 657 -51.53 33.48 24.06
CA THR A 657 -51.44 33.90 25.48
C THR A 657 -52.32 32.96 26.37
N PRO A 658 -52.91 33.30 27.57
CA PRO A 658 -53.29 32.26 28.55
C PRO A 658 -54.81 32.07 28.76
N ASP A 659 -55.17 31.00 29.49
CA ASP A 659 -56.07 31.01 30.67
C ASP A 659 -56.00 29.62 31.38
N GLU A 660 -56.61 29.51 32.57
CA GLU A 660 -56.46 28.41 33.57
C GLU A 660 -57.46 27.22 33.38
N PRO A 661 -57.56 26.16 34.23
CA PRO A 661 -56.78 25.73 35.42
C PRO A 661 -56.31 24.24 35.38
N PRO A 662 -55.66 23.70 36.45
CA PRO A 662 -55.15 22.31 36.49
C PRO A 662 -56.07 21.34 37.33
N PRO A 663 -55.64 20.15 37.80
CA PRO A 663 -56.28 18.85 37.54
C PRO A 663 -57.22 18.33 38.66
N PRO A 664 -57.77 17.10 38.51
CA PRO A 664 -57.46 16.09 39.53
C PRO A 664 -57.16 14.65 39.01
N THR A 665 -56.95 13.74 39.97
CA THR A 665 -56.35 12.39 39.86
C THR A 665 -57.37 11.25 39.65
N MET A 666 -56.88 10.00 39.59
CA MET A 666 -57.60 8.69 39.53
C MET A 666 -57.88 8.19 38.10
N GLY A 667 -57.72 6.90 37.75
CA GLY A 667 -57.05 5.82 38.51
C GLY A 667 -57.33 4.43 37.92
N GLN A 668 -56.27 3.65 37.61
CA GLN A 668 -56.31 2.24 37.13
C GLN A 668 -57.02 2.02 35.77
N GLY A 669 -56.66 1.03 34.92
CA GLY A 669 -55.49 0.15 34.90
C GLY A 669 -55.59 -0.85 33.73
N ALA A 670 -54.48 -1.19 33.07
CA ALA A 670 -54.38 -2.32 32.14
C ALA A 670 -52.92 -2.67 31.83
N VAL A 671 -52.44 -3.86 32.19
CA VAL A 671 -51.05 -4.28 31.97
C VAL A 671 -50.91 -5.00 30.63
N THR A 672 -49.89 -4.62 29.83
CA THR A 672 -49.23 -5.57 28.91
C THR A 672 -47.78 -5.12 28.67
N PRO A 673 -46.79 -6.04 28.62
CA PRO A 673 -45.41 -5.69 28.96
C PRO A 673 -44.58 -5.15 27.78
N ASP A 674 -43.65 -4.24 28.09
CA ASP A 674 -42.64 -3.75 27.16
C ASP A 674 -41.79 -4.90 26.60
N ARG A 675 -41.78 -5.05 25.27
CA ARG A 675 -40.86 -5.94 24.55
C ARG A 675 -39.47 -5.33 24.42
N HIS A 676 -38.85 -5.12 25.59
CA HIS A 676 -37.47 -4.68 25.79
C HIS A 676 -36.46 -5.74 25.30
N ARG A 677 -36.39 -5.98 23.98
CA ARG A 677 -35.65 -7.10 23.36
C ARG A 677 -34.14 -6.94 23.55
N LYS A 678 -33.63 -7.51 24.64
CA LYS A 678 -32.22 -7.56 25.04
C LYS A 678 -31.32 -7.87 23.82
N ARG A 679 -30.51 -6.89 23.41
CA ARG A 679 -29.38 -7.13 22.52
C ARG A 679 -28.28 -7.82 23.32
N THR A 680 -28.17 -9.14 23.19
CA THR A 680 -27.04 -9.90 23.72
C THR A 680 -25.72 -9.30 23.19
N ARG A 681 -24.93 -8.71 24.10
CA ARG A 681 -23.60 -8.19 23.79
C ARG A 681 -22.68 -9.40 23.62
N LEU A 682 -22.36 -9.78 22.37
CA LEU A 682 -21.32 -10.77 22.08
C LEU A 682 -19.91 -10.15 22.23
N PHE A 683 -19.61 -9.78 23.47
CA PHE A 683 -18.29 -9.63 24.05
C PHE A 683 -18.34 -10.40 25.38
N ASN A 684 -17.23 -11.05 25.76
CA ASN A 684 -17.15 -12.01 26.88
C ASN A 684 -17.77 -13.39 26.58
N LYS A 685 -17.19 -14.11 25.61
CA LYS A 685 -16.89 -15.55 25.78
C LYS A 685 -15.41 -15.76 25.47
N PRO A 686 -14.66 -16.55 26.25
CA PRO A 686 -13.34 -17.04 25.84
C PRO A 686 -13.50 -18.02 24.65
N PRO A 687 -12.43 -18.27 23.87
CA PRO A 687 -12.42 -19.38 22.93
C PRO A 687 -12.46 -20.73 23.68
N PRO A 688 -12.97 -21.81 23.06
CA PRO A 688 -12.79 -23.16 23.60
C PRO A 688 -11.29 -23.49 23.71
N ARG A 689 -10.91 -24.30 24.71
CA ARG A 689 -9.50 -24.57 25.03
C ARG A 689 -8.80 -25.48 24.00
N ASP A 690 -9.56 -26.29 23.28
CA ASP A 690 -9.05 -27.52 22.64
C ASP A 690 -8.66 -27.37 21.16
N LEU A 691 -7.98 -26.26 20.82
CA LEU A 691 -7.45 -26.00 19.46
C LEU A 691 -5.94 -25.66 19.42
N PHE A 692 -5.21 -25.92 20.51
CA PHE A 692 -3.74 -25.74 20.56
C PHE A 692 -2.95 -26.95 21.05
N ASN A 693 -3.60 -27.92 21.72
CA ASN A 693 -3.01 -29.19 22.17
C ASN A 693 -3.48 -30.38 21.31
N ARG A 694 -2.87 -30.53 20.14
CA ARG A 694 -2.61 -31.76 19.37
C ARG A 694 -1.49 -31.40 18.36
N PRO A 695 -0.69 -32.38 17.88
CA PRO A 695 0.63 -32.13 17.28
C PRO A 695 0.67 -31.00 16.24
#